data_AF-A0A9X0I0A7-F1
#
_entry.id   AF-A0A9X0I0A7-F1
#
_cell.length_a   1.000
_cell.length_b   1.000
_cell.length_c   1.000
_cell.angle_alpha   90.00
_cell.angle_beta   90.00
_cell.angle_gamma   90.00
#
_symmetry.space_group_name_H-M   'P 1'
#
loop_
_entity.id
_entity.type
_entity.pdbx_description
1 polymer ?
#
loop_
_entity_poly.entity_id
_entity_poly.type
_entity_poly.pdbx_seq_one_letter_code
_entity_poly.pdbx_strand_id
1 'polypeptide(L)'
;MPYPSLNRRHILQAAGAAALATAVGPVLRGGTASAAIPPVRPDLGVAAYAFDMGQVRLTASRWLDNQNRTLNYLRFVDVNRLLYNFRANHRLSTAGAAALGGWEAPTFPFRTHSQGHFLTAWSHMWAVLGDTTCRDKANYMVAELAKCQANNAAAGFNPGYLCGYPESDFTAVEARTLNNGNVPYYTIHKTLVGLLDVWRHIGNNQARDVLLALAGWVDWRTGRLSSAQMQAMLGTEFGGMNAVLTDLYQQTGDARWLTVAQRFDHAAVFNPLAANQDQLNGLHANTQIPKWIGAAREFKATGTTRYRDIASNAWNLTVNTRTYAIGGNSQAEHFRAPNAISGYLRNDTCEHCNTYNMLKLTRELWLLDPNRVAYFDFYERALLNHLIGAQNPADNHGHITYFTPLQPGGRRGVGPAWGGGTWSTDYNSFWCCQGTGLENNTTLMDSIYFHNGSTLTVNLFMPSVLNWSQRGITVTQSTSYPASDTSTLTVTGTVGGSWTMRIRIPAWTQDATVSVNGTVQNIATTPGTYASLTRTWTSGDTVTVRLPMRVVVEPTNDNPSVVALTYGPAVLSGNYGNTALSALPALATASVTRTSSTALTFTATANNTQVNLLPFYDAHGHNYTVYWSSGGSSGPAQATFRLVNAASGLVLGIENMSTADGAPALQWADNGTADHDWQLIVDGSVVRFRNANSGKVLGVQNMSTADNAQVLQWSDTGTADHRWTIVDAGDGSHKIRNGNSGKLLAVLSGSTAQGARVVQDPDNGTPDNQWRFVPNGARRIQNLATGLVLGVQNMSTADGGLVIQWGDTGTADHLWTAIVDSGGYLRLRNSNSGKVLGVENGSSAAGARVVQWTDNGSAAHRWRLRYGGGGYFRIQSANGGRVLGVLGASSSQGTQIVIWDDNGANDHRWRFI
;
A
#
# COMPACT_ATOMS: atom_id res chain seq x y z
N MET A 1 40.34 22.27 59.73
CA MET A 1 38.99 22.75 59.34
C MET A 1 38.86 22.62 57.83
N PRO A 2 37.83 21.92 57.32
CA PRO A 2 37.32 22.29 56.02
C PRO A 2 35.78 22.35 55.93
N TYR A 3 35.38 23.09 54.90
CA TYR A 3 34.12 23.77 54.59
C TYR A 3 32.98 22.85 54.05
N PRO A 4 31.73 23.38 53.96
CA PRO A 4 30.52 22.58 53.88
C PRO A 4 30.14 22.16 52.45
N SER A 5 29.21 21.20 52.41
CA SER A 5 28.69 20.45 51.28
C SER A 5 27.97 21.28 50.21
N LEU A 6 28.28 20.99 48.93
CA LEU A 6 27.51 21.44 47.77
C LEU A 6 26.44 20.39 47.40
N ASN A 7 25.19 20.83 47.40
CA ASN A 7 24.00 20.04 47.14
C ASN A 7 23.86 19.74 45.62
N ARG A 8 23.60 18.47 45.26
CA ARG A 8 23.43 17.94 43.89
C ARG A 8 22.40 18.69 43.03
N ARG A 9 21.49 19.45 43.63
CA ARG A 9 20.40 20.14 42.91
C ARG A 9 20.85 21.36 42.09
N HIS A 10 21.98 21.98 42.41
CA HIS A 10 22.51 23.12 41.63
C HIS A 10 23.48 22.73 40.51
N ILE A 11 24.12 21.55 40.57
CA ILE A 11 24.99 21.08 39.48
C ILE A 11 24.17 20.66 38.24
N LEU A 12 22.94 20.17 38.43
CA LEU A 12 22.04 19.80 37.32
C LEU A 12 21.34 20.98 36.65
N GLN A 13 21.27 22.15 37.29
CA GLN A 13 20.69 23.35 36.67
C GLN A 13 21.72 24.16 35.86
N ALA A 14 23.02 24.01 36.14
CA ALA A 14 24.08 24.67 35.36
C ALA A 14 24.53 23.86 34.12
N ALA A 15 24.33 22.53 34.11
CA ALA A 15 24.67 21.68 32.95
C ALA A 15 23.60 21.69 31.84
N GLY A 16 22.37 22.16 32.13
CA GLY A 16 21.24 22.15 31.19
C GLY A 16 21.18 23.34 30.22
N ALA A 17 21.98 24.40 30.41
CA ALA A 17 21.90 25.63 29.62
C ALA A 17 23.14 25.91 28.76
N ALA A 18 24.20 25.10 28.84
CA ALA A 18 25.45 25.30 28.09
C ALA A 18 25.78 24.19 27.07
N ALA A 19 25.02 23.09 27.02
CA ALA A 19 25.29 21.95 26.13
C ALA A 19 24.59 22.03 24.75
N LEU A 20 23.84 23.10 24.45
CA LEU A 20 23.10 23.26 23.19
C LEU A 20 23.75 24.22 22.17
N ALA A 21 24.98 24.69 22.40
CA ALA A 21 25.61 25.69 21.53
C ALA A 21 26.98 25.31 20.91
N THR A 22 27.55 24.13 21.15
CA THR A 22 28.90 23.80 20.65
C THR A 22 29.05 22.38 20.10
N ALA A 23 28.18 22.01 19.16
CA ALA A 23 28.42 20.88 18.25
C ALA A 23 28.25 21.30 16.79
N VAL A 24 28.71 22.50 16.43
CA VAL A 24 29.10 22.79 15.04
C VAL A 24 30.56 22.41 14.95
N GLY A 25 30.83 21.11 14.77
CA GLY A 25 32.15 20.67 14.30
C GLY A 25 32.46 21.41 12.99
N PRO A 26 33.75 21.65 12.67
CA PRO A 26 34.09 22.31 11.42
C PRO A 26 33.48 21.48 10.29
N VAL A 27 32.49 22.05 9.61
CA VAL A 27 32.05 21.56 8.31
C VAL A 27 33.32 21.57 7.48
N LEU A 28 33.88 20.39 7.20
CA LEU A 28 34.91 20.24 6.18
C LEU A 28 34.45 21.10 5.02
N ARG A 29 35.24 22.14 4.68
CA ARG A 29 35.04 22.91 3.46
C ARG A 29 35.20 21.93 2.30
N GLY A 30 34.14 21.19 2.01
CA GLY A 30 34.03 20.37 0.81
C GLY A 30 34.25 21.31 -0.36
N GLY A 31 35.01 20.85 -1.35
CA GLY A 31 35.27 21.60 -2.57
C GLY A 31 33.98 22.21 -3.12
N THR A 32 34.12 23.35 -3.79
CA THR A 32 33.01 24.01 -4.50
C THR A 32 32.21 22.98 -5.27
N ALA A 33 30.90 22.90 -5.04
CA ALA A 33 30.02 22.01 -5.77
C ALA A 33 30.25 22.21 -7.28
N SER A 34 30.49 21.12 -8.01
CA SER A 34 30.56 21.18 -9.47
C SER A 34 29.14 21.41 -9.96
N ALA A 35 28.88 22.58 -10.56
CA ALA A 35 27.59 22.83 -11.22
C ALA A 35 27.41 21.81 -12.35
N ALA A 36 26.19 21.28 -12.47
CA ALA A 36 25.88 20.39 -13.59
C ALA A 36 25.92 21.18 -14.91
N ILE A 37 26.25 20.52 -16.02
CA ILE A 37 26.11 21.10 -17.35
C ILE A 37 24.61 21.31 -17.60
N PRO A 38 24.13 22.56 -17.75
CA PRO A 38 22.71 22.83 -17.93
C PRO A 38 22.25 22.33 -19.31
N PRO A 39 20.96 21.98 -19.47
CA PRO A 39 20.40 21.73 -20.80
C PRO A 39 20.41 23.01 -21.64
N VAL A 40 20.60 22.87 -22.96
CA VAL A 40 20.58 24.02 -23.89
C VAL A 40 19.16 24.50 -24.19
N ARG A 41 18.15 23.70 -23.83
CA ARG A 41 16.73 24.02 -23.94
C ARG A 41 16.07 24.05 -22.57
N PRO A 42 15.15 24.99 -22.31
CA PRO A 42 14.33 24.97 -21.11
C PRO A 42 13.23 23.90 -21.21
N ASP A 43 12.80 23.39 -20.06
CA ASP A 43 11.58 22.60 -19.93
C ASP A 43 10.35 23.51 -20.00
N LEU A 44 9.37 23.16 -20.85
CA LEU A 44 8.11 23.86 -21.01
C LEU A 44 7.11 23.51 -19.90
N GLY A 45 6.28 24.47 -19.50
CA GLY A 45 5.20 24.28 -18.54
C GLY A 45 5.65 24.10 -17.09
N VAL A 46 6.95 24.18 -16.80
CA VAL A 46 7.50 24.08 -15.44
C VAL A 46 7.22 25.36 -14.66
N ALA A 47 6.73 25.21 -13.43
CA ALA A 47 6.35 26.30 -12.52
C ALA A 47 7.16 26.32 -11.21
N ALA A 48 8.07 25.36 -11.02
CA ALA A 48 9.05 25.32 -9.95
C ALA A 48 10.30 24.56 -10.42
N TYR A 49 11.47 24.89 -9.87
CA TYR A 49 12.76 24.33 -10.28
C TYR A 49 13.44 23.65 -9.09
N ALA A 50 14.07 22.52 -9.35
CA ALA A 50 14.91 21.85 -8.36
C ALA A 50 16.24 22.59 -8.21
N PHE A 51 16.83 22.51 -7.02
CA PHE A 51 18.22 22.93 -6.83
C PHE A 51 19.18 21.91 -7.44
N ASP A 52 20.37 22.38 -7.83
CA ASP A 52 21.45 21.47 -8.22
C ASP A 52 21.81 20.55 -7.05
N MET A 53 22.15 19.29 -7.33
CA MET A 53 22.37 18.27 -6.30
C MET A 53 23.41 18.68 -5.24
N GLY A 54 24.47 19.38 -5.65
CA GLY A 54 25.52 19.88 -4.75
C GLY A 54 25.10 21.03 -3.83
N GLN A 55 23.92 21.63 -4.06
CA GLN A 55 23.39 22.71 -3.24
C GLN A 55 22.64 22.21 -2.01
N VAL A 56 22.23 20.94 -1.96
CA VAL A 56 21.51 20.38 -0.81
C VAL A 56 22.32 19.22 -0.24
N ARG A 57 22.60 19.26 1.07
CA ARG A 57 23.30 18.20 1.78
C ARG A 57 22.46 17.71 2.95
N LEU A 58 22.42 16.40 3.15
CA LEU A 58 21.85 15.81 4.36
C LEU A 58 22.79 16.08 5.55
N THR A 59 22.21 16.24 6.73
CA THR A 59 22.95 16.26 8.01
C THR A 59 22.62 15.01 8.82
N ALA A 60 23.28 14.84 9.97
CA ALA A 60 23.18 13.65 10.82
C ALA A 60 21.73 13.20 11.01
N SER A 61 21.40 12.06 10.39
CA SER A 61 20.06 11.49 10.32
C SER A 61 20.14 10.11 9.67
N ARG A 62 19.08 9.32 9.81
CA ARG A 62 18.94 8.03 9.11
C ARG A 62 19.02 8.15 7.58
N TRP A 63 18.65 9.29 7.01
CA TRP A 63 18.78 9.51 5.56
C TRP A 63 20.24 9.59 5.15
N LEU A 64 21.05 10.30 5.95
CA LEU A 64 22.50 10.34 5.75
C LEU A 64 23.12 8.95 5.99
N ASP A 65 22.62 8.18 6.96
CA ASP A 65 23.10 6.80 7.19
C ASP A 65 22.86 5.90 5.97
N ASN A 66 21.69 6.03 5.32
CA ASN A 66 21.36 5.30 4.09
C ASN A 66 22.29 5.68 2.94
N GLN A 67 22.50 6.99 2.73
CA GLN A 67 23.45 7.50 1.74
C GLN A 67 24.87 6.99 2.00
N ASN A 68 25.32 7.01 3.26
CA ASN A 68 26.66 6.59 3.65
C ASN A 68 26.91 5.10 3.38
N ARG A 69 25.96 4.21 3.70
CA ARG A 69 26.08 2.78 3.38
C ARG A 69 26.20 2.54 1.87
N THR A 70 25.38 3.23 1.07
CA THR A 70 25.48 3.16 -0.39
C THR A 70 26.81 3.73 -0.89
N LEU A 71 27.27 4.86 -0.36
CA LEU A 71 28.57 5.45 -0.70
C LEU A 71 29.72 4.49 -0.40
N ASN A 72 29.67 3.78 0.73
CA ASN A 72 30.66 2.76 1.07
C ASN A 72 30.71 1.65 0.03
N TYR A 73 29.56 1.13 -0.39
CA TYR A 73 29.50 0.12 -1.46
C TYR A 73 30.00 0.65 -2.82
N LEU A 74 29.65 1.88 -3.19
CA LEU A 74 30.12 2.52 -4.42
C LEU A 74 31.65 2.70 -4.46
N ARG A 75 32.27 2.97 -3.31
CA ARG A 75 33.74 3.03 -3.18
C ARG A 75 34.37 1.63 -3.20
N PHE A 76 33.70 0.64 -2.64
CA PHE A 76 34.17 -0.74 -2.54
C PHE A 76 34.21 -1.48 -3.89
N VAL A 77 33.13 -1.38 -4.69
CA VAL A 77 32.94 -2.25 -5.87
C VAL A 77 34.10 -2.16 -6.88
N ASP A 78 34.53 -3.31 -7.41
CA ASP A 78 35.56 -3.39 -8.44
C ASP A 78 34.98 -3.10 -9.84
N VAL A 79 35.43 -1.99 -10.44
CA VAL A 79 35.01 -1.55 -11.77
C VAL A 79 35.41 -2.55 -12.86
N ASN A 80 36.50 -3.28 -12.72
CA ASN A 80 36.92 -4.27 -13.70
C ASN A 80 35.97 -5.47 -13.75
N ARG A 81 35.41 -5.87 -12.60
CA ARG A 81 34.38 -6.92 -12.57
C ARG A 81 33.08 -6.45 -13.23
N LEU A 82 32.70 -5.20 -12.99
CA LEU A 82 31.57 -4.56 -13.66
C LEU A 82 31.75 -4.48 -15.19
N LEU A 83 32.98 -4.27 -15.67
CA LEU A 83 33.33 -4.21 -17.08
C LEU A 83 33.49 -5.58 -17.77
N TYR A 84 33.49 -6.69 -17.01
CA TYR A 84 33.81 -8.02 -17.52
C TYR A 84 33.00 -8.38 -18.78
N ASN A 85 31.67 -8.26 -18.71
CA ASN A 85 30.78 -8.65 -19.81
C ASN A 85 30.92 -7.75 -21.04
N PHE A 86 31.13 -6.44 -20.84
CA PHE A 86 31.39 -5.51 -21.95
C PHE A 86 32.70 -5.87 -22.67
N ARG A 87 33.79 -6.04 -21.92
CA ARG A 87 35.10 -6.40 -22.49
C ARG A 87 35.03 -7.73 -23.24
N ALA A 88 34.45 -8.76 -22.62
CA ALA A 88 34.31 -10.08 -23.23
C ALA A 88 33.50 -10.03 -24.54
N ASN A 89 32.35 -9.36 -24.54
CA ASN A 89 31.49 -9.25 -25.72
C ASN A 89 32.16 -8.47 -26.86
N HIS A 90 32.87 -7.39 -26.53
CA HIS A 90 33.59 -6.56 -27.49
C HIS A 90 35.01 -7.08 -27.80
N ARG A 91 35.33 -8.35 -27.48
CA ARG A 91 36.62 -9.02 -27.78
C ARG A 91 37.86 -8.31 -27.22
N LEU A 92 37.73 -7.69 -26.05
CA LEU A 92 38.82 -7.09 -25.30
C LEU A 92 39.21 -7.98 -24.10
N SER A 93 40.45 -7.82 -23.62
CA SER A 93 40.91 -8.51 -22.40
C SER A 93 40.05 -8.10 -21.20
N THR A 94 39.61 -9.08 -20.41
CA THR A 94 38.92 -8.85 -19.13
C THR A 94 39.88 -8.43 -18.00
N ALA A 95 41.18 -8.31 -18.29
CA ALA A 95 42.24 -8.00 -17.33
C ALA A 95 42.30 -8.98 -16.14
N GLY A 96 41.91 -10.24 -16.35
CA GLY A 96 41.88 -11.26 -15.29
C GLY A 96 40.80 -11.04 -14.23
N ALA A 97 39.84 -10.12 -14.46
CA ALA A 97 38.77 -9.85 -13.51
C ALA A 97 37.83 -11.05 -13.34
N ALA A 98 37.40 -11.30 -12.10
CA ALA A 98 36.38 -12.30 -11.83
C ALA A 98 35.00 -11.85 -12.34
N ALA A 99 34.29 -12.74 -13.03
CA ALA A 99 32.93 -12.49 -13.46
C ALA A 99 31.99 -12.21 -12.27
N LEU A 100 30.91 -11.50 -12.54
CA LEU A 100 29.81 -11.31 -11.60
C LEU A 100 28.88 -12.53 -11.62
N GLY A 101 28.08 -12.70 -10.58
CA GLY A 101 27.00 -13.68 -10.51
C GLY A 101 25.63 -13.03 -10.76
N GLY A 102 24.56 -13.77 -10.43
CA GLY A 102 23.19 -13.28 -10.51
C GLY A 102 22.80 -12.85 -11.93
N TRP A 103 22.10 -11.72 -12.04
CA TRP A 103 21.66 -11.20 -13.34
C TRP A 103 22.79 -10.56 -14.17
N GLU A 104 24.00 -10.44 -13.61
CA GLU A 104 25.20 -10.01 -14.33
C GLU A 104 26.15 -11.18 -14.64
N ALA A 105 25.73 -12.42 -14.39
CA ALA A 105 26.49 -13.58 -14.82
C ALA A 105 26.69 -13.58 -16.35
N PRO A 106 27.83 -14.06 -16.87
CA PRO A 106 28.09 -14.07 -18.32
C PRO A 106 27.04 -14.86 -19.12
N THR A 107 26.36 -15.80 -18.49
CA THR A 107 25.29 -16.61 -19.07
C THR A 107 23.90 -16.01 -18.94
N PHE A 108 23.74 -14.93 -18.17
CA PHE A 108 22.42 -14.34 -17.94
C PHE A 108 21.97 -13.49 -19.14
N PRO A 109 20.70 -13.60 -19.59
CA PRO A 109 20.25 -13.02 -20.86
C PRO A 109 20.38 -11.50 -20.96
N PHE A 110 20.00 -10.76 -19.91
CA PHE A 110 20.00 -9.29 -19.91
C PHE A 110 21.03 -8.68 -18.95
N ARG A 111 22.20 -9.33 -18.84
CA ARG A 111 23.39 -8.77 -18.19
C ARG A 111 23.77 -7.40 -18.78
N THR A 112 24.65 -6.68 -18.09
CA THR A 112 25.10 -5.31 -18.36
C THR A 112 24.13 -4.17 -18.07
N HIS A 113 23.03 -4.44 -17.37
CA HIS A 113 22.08 -3.40 -16.97
C HIS A 113 22.55 -2.62 -15.74
N SER A 114 23.26 -3.29 -14.82
CA SER A 114 23.62 -2.70 -13.51
C SER A 114 24.66 -1.59 -13.63
N GLN A 115 25.52 -1.63 -14.64
CA GLN A 115 26.65 -0.72 -14.82
C GLN A 115 26.16 0.71 -15.11
N GLY A 116 25.05 0.85 -15.83
CA GLY A 116 24.38 2.13 -16.00
C GLY A 116 23.96 2.75 -14.67
N HIS A 117 23.36 1.95 -13.78
CA HIS A 117 22.99 2.38 -12.44
C HIS A 117 24.21 2.81 -11.59
N PHE A 118 25.35 2.13 -11.72
CA PHE A 118 26.60 2.55 -11.05
C PHE A 118 27.13 3.88 -11.58
N LEU A 119 27.12 4.10 -12.91
CA LEU A 119 27.52 5.37 -13.52
C LEU A 119 26.67 6.53 -12.96
N THR A 120 25.35 6.37 -12.93
CA THR A 120 24.42 7.34 -12.33
C THR A 120 24.75 7.57 -10.86
N ALA A 121 24.84 6.52 -10.04
CA ALA A 121 25.08 6.67 -8.60
C ALA A 121 26.45 7.29 -8.26
N TRP A 122 27.51 6.95 -9.00
CA TRP A 122 28.81 7.60 -8.84
C TRP A 122 28.78 9.08 -9.23
N SER A 123 28.08 9.41 -10.32
CA SER A 123 27.92 10.81 -10.75
C SER A 123 27.15 11.65 -9.72
N HIS A 124 26.12 11.08 -9.08
CA HIS A 124 25.39 11.72 -7.99
C HIS A 124 26.30 11.99 -6.78
N MET A 125 27.10 11.01 -6.36
CA MET A 125 28.00 11.20 -5.21
C MET A 125 29.11 12.20 -5.47
N TRP A 126 29.58 12.30 -6.72
CA TRP A 126 30.41 13.42 -7.13
C TRP A 126 29.66 14.76 -7.02
N ALA A 127 28.46 14.86 -7.59
CA ALA A 127 27.68 16.10 -7.60
C ALA A 127 27.34 16.61 -6.19
N VAL A 128 26.97 15.71 -5.29
CA VAL A 128 26.50 16.02 -3.93
C VAL A 128 27.66 16.31 -2.98
N LEU A 129 28.65 15.42 -2.97
CA LEU A 129 29.70 15.36 -1.94
C LEU A 129 31.08 15.80 -2.44
N GLY A 130 31.28 15.88 -3.77
CA GLY A 130 32.60 16.02 -4.36
C GLY A 130 33.46 14.76 -4.19
N ASP A 131 32.85 13.58 -4.12
CA ASP A 131 33.57 12.32 -3.90
C ASP A 131 34.45 11.94 -5.10
N THR A 132 35.76 12.13 -4.97
CA THR A 132 36.72 11.89 -6.05
C THR A 132 36.84 10.41 -6.41
N THR A 133 36.66 9.49 -5.45
CA THR A 133 36.70 8.04 -5.72
C THR A 133 35.57 7.64 -6.67
N CYS A 134 34.36 8.13 -6.43
CA CYS A 134 33.20 7.90 -7.30
C CYS A 134 33.44 8.53 -8.68
N ARG A 135 33.92 9.78 -8.73
CA ARG A 135 34.29 10.45 -9.99
C ARG A 135 35.28 9.64 -10.81
N ASP A 136 36.37 9.19 -10.18
CA ASP A 136 37.45 8.48 -10.86
C ASP A 136 37.01 7.10 -11.33
N LYS A 137 36.19 6.38 -10.56
CA LYS A 137 35.57 5.11 -10.99
C LYS A 137 34.64 5.31 -12.18
N ALA A 138 33.78 6.34 -12.17
CA ALA A 138 32.90 6.65 -13.28
C ALA A 138 33.69 6.99 -14.56
N ASN A 139 34.69 7.87 -14.44
CA ASN A 139 35.57 8.24 -15.57
C ASN A 139 36.34 7.04 -16.11
N TYR A 140 36.85 6.17 -15.23
CA TYR A 140 37.52 4.94 -15.65
C TYR A 140 36.57 3.99 -16.39
N MET A 141 35.36 3.78 -15.87
CA MET A 141 34.35 2.95 -16.56
C MET A 141 34.03 3.53 -17.95
N VAL A 142 33.82 4.85 -18.07
CA VAL A 142 33.58 5.52 -19.35
C VAL A 142 34.72 5.29 -20.34
N ALA A 143 35.97 5.44 -19.91
CA ALA A 143 37.13 5.23 -20.77
C ALA A 143 37.21 3.78 -21.28
N GLU A 144 36.84 2.80 -20.46
CA GLU A 144 36.83 1.39 -20.85
C GLU A 144 35.63 1.03 -21.74
N LEU A 145 34.46 1.63 -21.51
CA LEU A 145 33.32 1.52 -22.41
C LEU A 145 33.62 2.14 -23.79
N ALA A 146 34.33 3.26 -23.83
CA ALA A 146 34.79 3.88 -25.08
C ALA A 146 35.70 2.93 -25.89
N LYS A 147 36.61 2.22 -25.21
CA LYS A 147 37.44 1.18 -25.87
C LYS A 147 36.60 0.04 -26.42
N CYS A 148 35.58 -0.41 -25.68
CA CYS A 148 34.66 -1.45 -26.16
C CYS A 148 33.92 -1.00 -27.43
N GLN A 149 33.33 0.19 -27.42
CA GLN A 149 32.61 0.76 -28.57
C GLN A 149 33.54 1.00 -29.78
N ALA A 150 34.78 1.43 -29.54
CA ALA A 150 35.78 1.60 -30.59
C ALA A 150 36.18 0.26 -31.25
N ASN A 151 36.07 -0.87 -30.52
CA ASN A 151 36.41 -2.19 -31.04
C ASN A 151 35.27 -2.90 -31.78
N ASN A 152 34.13 -2.23 -32.02
CA ASN A 152 32.94 -2.83 -32.64
C ASN A 152 33.24 -3.54 -33.96
N ALA A 153 34.01 -2.91 -34.86
CA ALA A 153 34.36 -3.53 -36.15
C ALA A 153 35.11 -4.86 -35.99
N ALA A 154 36.06 -4.94 -35.06
CA ALA A 154 36.81 -6.17 -34.77
C ALA A 154 35.95 -7.21 -34.03
N ALA A 155 34.95 -6.77 -33.27
CA ALA A 155 33.97 -7.63 -32.60
C ALA A 155 32.85 -8.13 -33.55
N GLY A 156 32.68 -7.51 -34.73
CA GLY A 156 31.60 -7.81 -35.67
C GLY A 156 30.29 -7.06 -35.38
N PHE A 157 30.37 -5.93 -34.68
CA PHE A 157 29.25 -5.07 -34.31
C PHE A 157 29.21 -3.79 -35.17
N ASN A 158 28.03 -3.20 -35.29
CA ASN A 158 27.79 -1.94 -35.97
C ASN A 158 28.36 -0.76 -35.15
N PRO A 159 28.71 0.36 -35.81
CA PRO A 159 29.20 1.55 -35.12
C PRO A 159 28.24 2.05 -34.03
N GLY A 160 28.79 2.43 -32.87
CA GLY A 160 28.02 2.97 -31.75
C GLY A 160 27.43 1.93 -30.79
N TYR A 161 27.33 0.66 -31.18
CA TYR A 161 26.85 -0.41 -30.31
C TYR A 161 27.67 -0.54 -29.01
N LEU A 162 27.02 -0.79 -27.88
CA LEU A 162 27.66 -0.99 -26.58
C LEU A 162 26.78 -1.83 -25.65
N CYS A 163 27.12 -3.09 -25.44
CA CYS A 163 26.43 -4.01 -24.54
C CYS A 163 27.28 -5.24 -24.20
N GLY A 164 26.86 -6.05 -23.21
CA GLY A 164 27.56 -7.28 -22.81
C GLY A 164 27.11 -8.57 -23.50
N TYR A 165 26.25 -8.48 -24.51
CA TYR A 165 25.70 -9.60 -25.27
C TYR A 165 25.59 -9.21 -26.76
N PRO A 166 25.31 -10.12 -27.71
CA PRO A 166 25.41 -9.81 -29.14
C PRO A 166 24.24 -8.96 -29.67
N GLU A 167 24.47 -8.21 -30.76
CA GLU A 167 23.44 -7.45 -31.50
C GLU A 167 22.30 -8.32 -32.07
N SER A 168 22.47 -9.64 -32.15
CA SER A 168 21.43 -10.56 -32.62
C SER A 168 20.19 -10.56 -31.72
N ASP A 169 20.34 -10.36 -30.41
CA ASP A 169 19.20 -10.30 -29.47
C ASP A 169 18.31 -9.09 -29.75
N PHE A 170 18.96 -7.99 -30.11
CA PHE A 170 18.35 -6.77 -30.56
C PHE A 170 17.59 -7.00 -31.88
N THR A 171 18.17 -7.70 -32.86
CA THR A 171 17.44 -8.07 -34.09
C THR A 171 16.24 -8.99 -33.80
N ALA A 172 16.40 -9.95 -32.89
CA ALA A 172 15.35 -10.89 -32.53
C ALA A 172 14.20 -10.23 -31.75
N VAL A 173 14.45 -9.24 -30.88
CA VAL A 173 13.38 -8.53 -30.16
C VAL A 173 12.55 -7.68 -31.11
N GLU A 174 13.18 -7.03 -32.10
CA GLU A 174 12.50 -6.25 -33.14
C GLU A 174 11.66 -7.12 -34.08
N ALA A 175 12.12 -8.35 -34.33
CA ALA A 175 11.39 -9.35 -35.10
C ALA A 175 10.36 -10.15 -34.28
N ARG A 176 10.25 -9.90 -32.95
CA ARG A 176 9.40 -10.67 -32.02
C ARG A 176 9.71 -12.17 -31.96
N THR A 177 10.95 -12.55 -32.21
CA THR A 177 11.44 -13.94 -32.19
C THR A 177 12.34 -14.26 -30.99
N LEU A 178 12.70 -13.25 -30.19
CA LEU A 178 13.53 -13.43 -29.00
C LEU A 178 12.79 -14.24 -27.92
N ASN A 179 13.37 -15.35 -27.47
CA ASN A 179 12.77 -16.30 -26.52
C ASN A 179 13.65 -16.60 -25.29
N ASN A 180 14.78 -15.91 -25.14
CA ASN A 180 15.73 -16.13 -24.04
C ASN A 180 15.43 -15.29 -22.78
N GLY A 181 14.34 -14.51 -22.78
CA GLY A 181 13.96 -13.63 -21.66
C GLY A 181 14.75 -12.32 -21.55
N ASN A 182 15.60 -11.98 -22.54
CA ASN A 182 16.31 -10.70 -22.57
C ASN A 182 15.35 -9.52 -22.82
N VAL A 183 15.67 -8.35 -22.27
CA VAL A 183 14.96 -7.07 -22.41
C VAL A 183 15.92 -6.01 -22.97
N PRO A 184 16.31 -6.08 -24.26
CA PRO A 184 17.53 -5.44 -24.72
C PRO A 184 17.52 -3.91 -24.58
N TYR A 185 16.43 -3.27 -24.98
CA TYR A 185 16.27 -1.82 -24.88
C TYR A 185 16.25 -1.32 -23.42
N TYR A 186 15.79 -2.12 -22.45
CA TYR A 186 15.88 -1.78 -21.02
C TYR A 186 17.34 -1.70 -20.54
N THR A 187 18.19 -2.62 -21.00
CA THR A 187 19.60 -2.67 -20.57
C THR A 187 20.37 -1.46 -21.08
N ILE A 188 20.25 -1.12 -22.38
CA ILE A 188 20.95 0.05 -22.93
C ILE A 188 20.33 1.37 -22.45
N HIS A 189 19.05 1.40 -22.07
CA HIS A 189 18.46 2.54 -21.38
C HIS A 189 19.28 2.89 -20.12
N LYS A 190 19.69 1.90 -19.31
CA LYS A 190 20.52 2.17 -18.11
C LYS A 190 21.87 2.75 -18.49
N THR A 191 22.53 2.18 -19.50
CA THR A 191 23.82 2.67 -19.98
C THR A 191 23.71 4.11 -20.51
N LEU A 192 22.65 4.42 -21.28
CA LEU A 192 22.39 5.77 -21.79
C LEU A 192 22.20 6.77 -20.65
N VAL A 193 21.38 6.45 -19.64
CA VAL A 193 21.16 7.33 -18.48
C VAL A 193 22.46 7.52 -17.70
N GLY A 194 23.18 6.44 -17.40
CA GLY A 194 24.45 6.52 -16.67
C GLY A 194 25.51 7.37 -17.37
N LEU A 195 25.66 7.23 -18.68
CA LEU A 195 26.58 8.07 -19.46
C LEU A 195 26.13 9.53 -19.52
N LEU A 196 24.82 9.78 -19.61
CA LEU A 196 24.25 11.12 -19.58
C LEU A 196 24.51 11.81 -18.24
N ASP A 197 24.33 11.09 -17.13
CA ASP A 197 24.56 11.63 -15.79
C ASP A 197 26.04 11.91 -15.53
N VAL A 198 26.94 11.05 -16.02
CA VAL A 198 28.39 11.31 -15.98
C VAL A 198 28.77 12.52 -16.83
N TRP A 199 28.18 12.69 -18.01
CA TRP A 199 28.40 13.90 -18.79
C TRP A 199 27.90 15.15 -18.05
N ARG A 200 26.64 15.14 -17.58
CA ARG A 200 26.01 16.29 -16.92
C ARG A 200 26.67 16.68 -15.62
N HIS A 201 26.97 15.72 -14.75
CA HIS A 201 27.38 15.99 -13.37
C HIS A 201 28.89 15.97 -13.17
N ILE A 202 29.63 15.18 -13.95
CA ILE A 202 31.10 15.15 -13.88
C ILE A 202 31.73 16.06 -14.94
N GLY A 203 31.02 16.35 -16.03
CA GLY A 203 31.56 17.15 -17.15
C GLY A 203 32.44 16.35 -18.10
N ASN A 204 32.28 15.01 -18.13
CA ASN A 204 33.09 14.14 -18.97
C ASN A 204 32.60 14.13 -20.43
N ASN A 205 33.35 14.77 -21.33
CA ASN A 205 33.05 14.80 -22.76
C ASN A 205 33.19 13.45 -23.47
N GLN A 206 34.04 12.53 -22.98
CA GLN A 206 34.11 11.18 -23.53
C GLN A 206 32.83 10.40 -23.23
N ALA A 207 32.21 10.60 -22.07
CA ALA A 207 30.89 10.04 -21.76
C ALA A 207 29.83 10.54 -22.74
N ARG A 208 29.81 11.85 -23.03
CA ARG A 208 28.96 12.42 -24.09
C ARG A 208 29.18 11.73 -25.43
N ASP A 209 30.42 11.55 -25.84
CA ASP A 209 30.72 10.98 -27.16
C ASP A 209 30.27 9.52 -27.27
N VAL A 210 30.54 8.71 -26.24
CA VAL A 210 30.07 7.31 -26.16
C VAL A 210 28.54 7.24 -26.14
N LEU A 211 27.90 8.12 -25.36
CA LEU A 211 26.45 8.25 -25.24
C LEU A 211 25.79 8.58 -26.59
N LEU A 212 26.27 9.62 -27.27
CA LEU A 212 25.69 10.06 -28.55
C LEU A 212 25.93 9.04 -29.65
N ALA A 213 27.04 8.31 -29.63
CA ALA A 213 27.27 7.19 -30.54
C ALA A 213 26.29 6.03 -30.27
N LEU A 214 26.03 5.68 -29.01
CA LEU A 214 25.04 4.66 -28.66
C LEU A 214 23.61 5.09 -29.00
N ALA A 215 23.25 6.34 -28.72
CA ALA A 215 21.96 6.90 -29.11
C ALA A 215 21.80 6.95 -30.64
N GLY A 216 22.87 7.27 -31.37
CA GLY A 216 22.90 7.20 -32.83
C GLY A 216 22.72 5.79 -33.37
N TRP A 217 23.29 4.77 -32.72
CA TRP A 217 23.03 3.37 -33.05
C TRP A 217 21.55 3.00 -32.82
N VAL A 218 20.93 3.46 -31.73
CA VAL A 218 19.50 3.28 -31.47
C VAL A 218 18.64 3.95 -32.57
N ASP A 219 18.99 5.17 -32.99
CA ASP A 219 18.31 5.85 -34.10
C ASP A 219 18.39 5.04 -35.39
N TRP A 220 19.60 4.60 -35.78
CA TRP A 220 19.83 3.80 -36.98
C TRP A 220 19.01 2.50 -36.97
N ARG A 221 18.96 1.80 -35.83
CA ARG A 221 18.19 0.55 -35.67
C ARG A 221 16.70 0.81 -35.82
N THR A 222 16.16 1.67 -34.95
CA THR A 222 14.72 1.91 -34.85
C THR A 222 14.15 2.64 -36.07
N GLY A 223 14.96 3.44 -36.76
CA GLY A 223 14.57 4.16 -37.98
C GLY A 223 14.32 3.25 -39.19
N ARG A 224 14.75 1.99 -39.12
CA ARG A 224 14.51 0.96 -40.16
C ARG A 224 13.23 0.16 -39.92
N LEU A 225 12.60 0.31 -38.76
CA LEU A 225 11.37 -0.37 -38.42
C LEU A 225 10.17 0.43 -38.90
N SER A 226 9.19 -0.24 -39.49
CA SER A 226 7.87 0.35 -39.69
C SER A 226 7.21 0.65 -38.34
N SER A 227 6.24 1.57 -38.30
CA SER A 227 5.48 1.86 -37.08
C SER A 227 4.84 0.61 -36.48
N ALA A 228 4.36 -0.32 -37.32
CA ALA A 228 3.78 -1.58 -36.85
C ALA A 228 4.82 -2.49 -36.17
N GLN A 229 6.02 -2.62 -36.76
CA GLN A 229 7.12 -3.38 -36.14
C GLN A 229 7.58 -2.74 -34.83
N MET A 230 7.69 -1.41 -34.80
CA MET A 230 8.05 -0.69 -33.59
C MET A 230 7.02 -0.93 -32.47
N GLN A 231 5.73 -0.74 -32.74
CA GLN A 231 4.67 -0.99 -31.76
C GLN A 231 4.64 -2.46 -31.28
N ALA A 232 4.87 -3.42 -32.17
CA ALA A 232 4.97 -4.82 -31.78
C ALA A 232 6.17 -5.06 -30.84
N MET A 233 7.34 -4.51 -31.15
CA MET A 233 8.55 -4.60 -30.32
C MET A 233 8.35 -4.01 -28.92
N LEU A 234 7.62 -2.90 -28.80
CA LEU A 234 7.31 -2.23 -27.53
C LEU A 234 6.44 -3.07 -26.57
N GLY A 235 5.95 -4.24 -27.00
CA GLY A 235 5.42 -5.28 -26.14
C GLY A 235 6.48 -5.97 -25.24
N THR A 236 7.78 -5.80 -25.52
CA THR A 236 8.88 -6.16 -24.63
C THR A 236 9.37 -4.93 -23.88
N GLU A 237 9.83 -5.12 -22.64
CA GLU A 237 10.32 -4.01 -21.81
C GLU A 237 11.52 -3.27 -22.44
N PHE A 238 11.42 -1.94 -22.43
CA PHE A 238 12.45 -1.02 -22.91
C PHE A 238 12.85 0.03 -21.86
N GLY A 239 12.34 -0.06 -20.63
CA GLY A 239 12.56 0.96 -19.61
C GLY A 239 12.12 2.37 -20.07
N GLY A 240 12.91 3.40 -19.77
CA GLY A 240 12.62 4.80 -20.06
C GLY A 240 13.38 5.32 -21.27
N MET A 241 13.43 4.56 -22.37
CA MET A 241 14.09 5.00 -23.62
C MET A 241 13.54 6.36 -24.11
N ASN A 242 12.22 6.53 -24.09
CA ASN A 242 11.60 7.81 -24.45
C ASN A 242 12.05 8.96 -23.52
N ALA A 243 12.20 8.69 -22.21
CA ALA A 243 12.69 9.68 -21.25
C ALA A 243 14.14 10.11 -21.54
N VAL A 244 15.09 9.16 -21.65
CA VAL A 244 16.51 9.49 -21.83
C VAL A 244 16.80 10.16 -23.18
N LEU A 245 16.10 9.73 -24.25
CA LEU A 245 16.24 10.33 -25.58
C LEU A 245 15.63 11.74 -25.63
N THR A 246 14.51 11.98 -24.93
CA THR A 246 13.97 13.34 -24.76
C THR A 246 14.93 14.23 -23.97
N ASP A 247 15.58 13.67 -22.96
CA ASP A 247 16.61 14.37 -22.20
C ASP A 247 17.84 14.72 -23.04
N LEU A 248 18.24 13.87 -24.00
CA LEU A 248 19.27 14.22 -24.99
C LEU A 248 18.84 15.37 -25.88
N TYR A 249 17.56 15.43 -26.28
CA TYR A 249 17.03 16.59 -27.01
C TYR A 249 17.15 17.87 -26.18
N GLN A 250 16.77 17.85 -24.90
CA GLN A 250 16.92 19.01 -24.03
C GLN A 250 18.38 19.39 -23.83
N GLN A 251 19.27 18.39 -23.72
CA GLN A 251 20.69 18.60 -23.46
C GLN A 251 21.46 19.13 -24.68
N THR A 252 21.08 18.71 -25.90
CA THR A 252 21.84 19.00 -27.14
C THR A 252 21.15 19.97 -28.08
N GLY A 253 19.83 20.10 -27.99
CA GLY A 253 19.00 20.83 -28.94
C GLY A 253 18.74 20.11 -30.27
N ASP A 254 19.34 18.93 -30.49
CA ASP A 254 19.19 18.15 -31.71
C ASP A 254 17.83 17.43 -31.72
N ALA A 255 16.91 17.92 -32.57
CA ALA A 255 15.53 17.43 -32.68
C ALA A 255 15.45 15.94 -33.08
N ARG A 256 16.51 15.37 -33.66
CA ARG A 256 16.60 13.94 -33.94
C ARG A 256 16.32 13.11 -32.70
N TRP A 257 16.85 13.49 -31.53
CA TRP A 257 16.67 12.68 -30.32
C TRP A 257 15.22 12.64 -29.84
N LEU A 258 14.47 13.73 -30.01
CA LEU A 258 13.04 13.75 -29.76
C LEU A 258 12.29 12.85 -30.75
N THR A 259 12.66 12.86 -32.03
CA THR A 259 12.08 11.93 -33.02
C THR A 259 12.32 10.47 -32.64
N VAL A 260 13.51 10.12 -32.16
CA VAL A 260 13.80 8.75 -31.70
C VAL A 260 13.04 8.44 -30.43
N ALA A 261 12.94 9.37 -29.47
CA ALA A 261 12.17 9.20 -28.24
C ALA A 261 10.73 8.80 -28.54
N GLN A 262 10.07 9.53 -29.43
CA GLN A 262 8.67 9.31 -29.80
C GLN A 262 8.43 7.99 -30.56
N ARG A 263 9.47 7.34 -31.11
CA ARG A 263 9.32 5.97 -31.64
C ARG A 263 9.02 4.97 -30.52
N PHE A 264 9.45 5.26 -29.29
CA PHE A 264 9.19 4.44 -28.10
C PHE A 264 7.84 4.74 -27.42
N ASP A 265 7.00 5.59 -28.01
CA ASP A 265 5.63 5.82 -27.53
C ASP A 265 4.76 4.59 -27.74
N HIS A 266 4.51 3.86 -26.66
CA HIS A 266 3.78 2.61 -26.72
C HIS A 266 2.27 2.86 -26.72
N ALA A 267 1.67 2.90 -27.91
CA ALA A 267 0.28 3.29 -28.12
C ALA A 267 -0.72 2.42 -27.33
N ALA A 268 -0.44 1.12 -27.16
CA ALA A 268 -1.29 0.21 -26.37
C ALA A 268 -1.39 0.61 -24.88
N VAL A 269 -0.41 1.34 -24.35
CA VAL A 269 -0.42 1.87 -22.98
C VAL A 269 -0.83 3.35 -22.97
N PHE A 270 -0.33 4.14 -23.92
CA PHE A 270 -0.54 5.58 -23.96
C PHE A 270 -1.96 5.98 -24.39
N ASN A 271 -2.59 5.25 -25.33
CA ASN A 271 -3.93 5.59 -25.79
C ASN A 271 -4.99 5.48 -24.68
N PRO A 272 -5.07 4.37 -23.92
CA PRO A 272 -5.99 4.29 -22.78
C PRO A 272 -5.73 5.39 -21.74
N LEU A 273 -4.47 5.63 -21.38
CA LEU A 273 -4.11 6.64 -20.38
C LEU A 273 -4.43 8.07 -20.82
N ALA A 274 -4.23 8.40 -22.10
CA ALA A 274 -4.63 9.68 -22.67
C ALA A 274 -6.16 9.89 -22.62
N ALA A 275 -6.92 8.81 -22.73
CA ALA A 275 -8.38 8.80 -22.58
C ALA A 275 -8.85 8.61 -21.13
N ASN A 276 -7.93 8.65 -20.15
CA ASN A 276 -8.18 8.38 -18.73
C ASN A 276 -8.87 7.03 -18.46
N GLN A 277 -8.50 5.99 -19.22
CA GLN A 277 -8.99 4.63 -19.07
C GLN A 277 -7.94 3.76 -18.39
N ASP A 278 -8.35 3.10 -17.30
CA ASP A 278 -7.48 2.17 -16.59
C ASP A 278 -7.47 0.78 -17.25
N GLN A 279 -6.40 0.49 -17.99
CA GLN A 279 -6.12 -0.83 -18.56
C GLN A 279 -4.79 -1.39 -18.03
N LEU A 280 -4.43 -1.03 -16.79
CA LEU A 280 -3.15 -1.42 -16.19
C LEU A 280 -3.16 -2.84 -15.61
N ASN A 281 -4.34 -3.41 -15.35
CA ASN A 281 -4.45 -4.72 -14.69
C ASN A 281 -3.69 -5.82 -15.45
N GLY A 282 -2.86 -6.57 -14.73
CA GLY A 282 -2.04 -7.65 -15.30
C GLY A 282 -0.77 -7.18 -16.01
N LEU A 283 -0.53 -5.88 -16.19
CA LEU A 283 0.73 -5.39 -16.75
C LEU A 283 1.84 -5.40 -15.69
N HIS A 284 3.05 -5.75 -16.11
CA HIS A 284 4.26 -5.60 -15.28
C HIS A 284 4.48 -4.11 -14.96
N ALA A 285 4.46 -3.75 -13.68
CA ALA A 285 4.34 -2.37 -13.23
C ALA A 285 5.59 -1.55 -13.52
N ASN A 286 6.78 -2.07 -13.16
CA ASN A 286 8.04 -1.36 -13.39
C ASN A 286 8.36 -1.14 -14.87
N THR A 287 7.78 -1.94 -15.77
CA THR A 287 7.90 -1.72 -17.21
C THR A 287 7.11 -0.49 -17.65
N GLN A 288 5.96 -0.19 -17.02
CA GLN A 288 5.08 0.89 -17.48
C GLN A 288 5.48 2.26 -16.92
N ILE A 289 5.89 2.33 -15.64
CA ILE A 289 6.14 3.61 -14.97
C ILE A 289 7.22 4.46 -15.67
N PRO A 290 8.37 3.90 -16.13
CA PRO A 290 9.36 4.65 -16.91
C PRO A 290 8.82 5.23 -18.22
N LYS A 291 7.84 4.57 -18.86
CA LYS A 291 7.18 5.11 -20.06
C LYS A 291 6.43 6.39 -19.73
N TRP A 292 5.75 6.44 -18.57
CA TRP A 292 5.01 7.60 -18.10
C TRP A 292 5.93 8.75 -17.69
N ILE A 293 7.09 8.44 -17.12
CA ILE A 293 8.16 9.44 -16.90
C ILE A 293 8.55 10.05 -18.25
N GLY A 294 8.77 9.22 -19.27
CA GLY A 294 9.06 9.69 -20.62
C GLY A 294 7.97 10.59 -21.21
N ALA A 295 6.69 10.25 -21.02
CA ALA A 295 5.60 11.15 -21.40
C ALA A 295 5.69 12.52 -20.67
N ALA A 296 5.96 12.52 -19.35
CA ALA A 296 6.16 13.79 -18.63
C ALA A 296 7.33 14.62 -19.20
N ARG A 297 8.43 13.96 -19.60
CA ARG A 297 9.57 14.62 -20.26
C ARG A 297 9.21 15.12 -21.66
N GLU A 298 8.45 14.37 -22.45
CA GLU A 298 8.02 14.77 -23.80
C GLU A 298 7.04 15.95 -23.77
N PHE A 299 6.19 16.03 -22.73
CA PHE A 299 5.42 17.25 -22.49
C PHE A 299 6.34 18.45 -22.26
N LYS A 300 7.34 18.31 -21.40
CA LYS A 300 8.31 19.39 -21.12
C LYS A 300 9.15 19.77 -22.35
N ALA A 301 9.38 18.85 -23.28
CA ALA A 301 10.09 19.14 -24.52
C ALA A 301 9.20 19.82 -25.59
N THR A 302 7.90 19.49 -25.64
CA THR A 302 7.02 19.85 -26.77
C THR A 302 5.83 20.75 -26.45
N GLY A 303 5.39 20.80 -25.19
CA GLY A 303 4.14 21.44 -24.77
C GLY A 303 2.87 20.66 -25.15
N THR A 304 2.99 19.46 -25.73
CA THR A 304 1.84 18.67 -26.21
C THR A 304 1.08 18.06 -25.03
N THR A 305 -0.10 18.61 -24.71
CA THR A 305 -0.85 18.29 -23.49
C THR A 305 -1.20 16.80 -23.33
N ARG A 306 -1.37 16.08 -24.44
CA ARG A 306 -1.58 14.63 -24.45
C ARG A 306 -0.58 13.87 -23.55
N TYR A 307 0.70 14.24 -23.59
CA TYR A 307 1.72 13.56 -22.80
C TYR A 307 1.62 13.87 -21.30
N ARG A 308 1.29 15.12 -20.95
CA ARG A 308 0.97 15.51 -19.56
C ARG A 308 -0.22 14.72 -19.04
N ASP A 309 -1.26 14.59 -19.86
CA ASP A 309 -2.50 13.90 -19.48
C ASP A 309 -2.24 12.40 -19.28
N ILE A 310 -1.45 11.74 -20.15
CA ILE A 310 -1.00 10.35 -19.96
C ILE A 310 -0.30 10.18 -18.60
N ALA A 311 0.73 11.00 -18.34
CA ALA A 311 1.52 10.91 -17.12
C ALA A 311 0.67 11.17 -15.86
N SER A 312 -0.20 12.17 -15.92
CA SER A 312 -1.06 12.57 -14.79
C SER A 312 -2.14 11.54 -14.49
N ASN A 313 -2.80 11.00 -15.53
CA ASN A 313 -3.83 9.97 -15.39
C ASN A 313 -3.21 8.68 -14.86
N ALA A 314 -2.05 8.26 -15.38
CA ALA A 314 -1.34 7.09 -14.88
C ALA A 314 -1.02 7.21 -13.39
N TRP A 315 -0.46 8.35 -12.97
CA TRP A 315 -0.18 8.61 -11.55
C TRP A 315 -1.45 8.55 -10.70
N ASN A 316 -2.53 9.21 -11.12
CA ASN A 316 -3.80 9.25 -10.39
C ASN A 316 -4.40 7.84 -10.24
N LEU A 317 -4.46 7.06 -11.32
CA LEU A 317 -5.01 5.71 -11.32
C LEU A 317 -4.20 4.78 -10.39
N THR A 318 -2.87 4.83 -10.48
CA THR A 318 -1.99 4.00 -9.64
C THR A 318 -2.05 4.40 -8.17
N VAL A 319 -1.90 5.69 -7.84
CA VAL A 319 -1.84 6.16 -6.45
C VAL A 319 -3.18 5.96 -5.74
N ASN A 320 -4.31 6.23 -6.40
CA ASN A 320 -5.61 6.18 -5.74
C ASN A 320 -6.18 4.76 -5.58
N THR A 321 -5.85 3.82 -6.48
CA THR A 321 -6.55 2.52 -6.53
C THR A 321 -5.63 1.30 -6.39
N ARG A 322 -4.31 1.45 -6.57
CA ARG A 322 -3.37 0.32 -6.70
C ARG A 322 -2.14 0.44 -5.78
N THR A 323 -2.18 1.35 -4.81
CA THR A 323 -1.06 1.65 -3.92
C THR A 323 -1.38 1.20 -2.49
N TYR A 324 -0.46 0.44 -1.89
CA TYR A 324 -0.53 -0.01 -0.50
C TYR A 324 -0.23 1.15 0.45
N ALA A 325 -0.55 1.01 1.74
CA ALA A 325 -0.41 2.06 2.76
C ALA A 325 1.03 2.58 2.90
N ILE A 326 2.03 1.77 2.53
CA ILE A 326 3.45 2.11 2.52
C ILE A 326 3.88 2.96 1.32
N GLY A 327 2.97 3.24 0.37
CA GLY A 327 3.24 3.99 -0.86
C GLY A 327 3.73 3.16 -2.05
N GLY A 328 4.00 1.86 -1.84
CA GLY A 328 4.37 0.92 -2.90
C GLY A 328 3.17 0.34 -3.66
N ASN A 329 3.42 -0.30 -4.80
CA ASN A 329 2.40 -0.94 -5.63
C ASN A 329 2.90 -2.27 -6.21
N SER A 330 1.98 -2.99 -6.86
CA SER A 330 2.16 -4.32 -7.47
C SER A 330 2.29 -5.49 -6.48
N GLN A 331 1.99 -6.68 -6.97
CA GLN A 331 2.30 -7.94 -6.33
C GLN A 331 2.83 -8.91 -7.38
N ALA A 332 3.92 -9.60 -7.08
CA ALA A 332 4.75 -10.31 -8.05
C ALA A 332 5.08 -9.41 -9.26
N GLU A 333 5.45 -8.15 -9.02
CA GLU A 333 5.80 -7.13 -10.04
C GLU A 333 4.65 -6.63 -10.93
N HIS A 334 3.46 -7.24 -10.86
CA HIS A 334 2.34 -6.91 -11.75
C HIS A 334 1.29 -6.06 -11.04
N PHE A 335 0.70 -5.11 -11.78
CA PHE A 335 -0.49 -4.43 -11.31
C PHE A 335 -1.63 -5.45 -11.15
N ARG A 336 -2.22 -5.48 -9.96
CA ARG A 336 -3.44 -6.24 -9.65
C ARG A 336 -4.66 -5.35 -9.82
N ALA A 337 -5.85 -5.93 -9.85
CA ALA A 337 -7.10 -5.20 -10.08
C ALA A 337 -7.18 -3.94 -9.20
N PRO A 338 -7.75 -2.83 -9.71
CA PRO A 338 -7.89 -1.62 -8.91
C PRO A 338 -8.79 -1.92 -7.71
N ASN A 339 -8.51 -1.31 -6.56
CA ASN A 339 -9.21 -1.56 -5.30
C ASN A 339 -9.22 -3.05 -4.91
N ALA A 340 -8.04 -3.66 -4.82
CA ALA A 340 -7.86 -5.04 -4.36
C ALA A 340 -6.69 -5.18 -3.36
N ILE A 341 -6.40 -4.11 -2.60
CA ILE A 341 -5.21 -4.02 -1.75
C ILE A 341 -5.15 -5.16 -0.73
N SER A 342 -6.25 -5.41 0.00
CA SER A 342 -6.31 -6.47 1.00
C SER A 342 -6.21 -7.88 0.40
N GLY A 343 -6.68 -8.07 -0.83
CA GLY A 343 -6.64 -9.35 -1.55
C GLY A 343 -5.23 -9.83 -1.94
N TYR A 344 -4.26 -8.90 -2.00
CA TYR A 344 -2.90 -9.18 -2.49
C TYR A 344 -1.81 -8.84 -1.47
N LEU A 345 -2.08 -9.04 -0.17
CA LEU A 345 -1.07 -9.03 0.88
C LEU A 345 -0.27 -10.36 0.85
N ARG A 346 0.91 -10.34 0.22
CA ARG A 346 1.75 -11.52 -0.08
C ARG A 346 3.21 -11.30 0.31
N ASN A 347 4.05 -12.31 0.09
CA ASN A 347 5.49 -12.27 0.32
C ASN A 347 6.30 -11.56 -0.79
N ASP A 348 5.67 -11.28 -1.93
CA ASP A 348 6.23 -10.69 -3.13
C ASP A 348 5.49 -9.39 -3.52
N THR A 349 4.96 -8.72 -2.51
CA THR A 349 4.29 -7.42 -2.66
C THR A 349 5.33 -6.30 -2.75
N CYS A 350 4.99 -5.21 -3.46
CA CYS A 350 5.74 -3.96 -3.47
C CYS A 350 7.21 -4.12 -3.89
N GLU A 351 7.44 -4.30 -5.19
CA GLU A 351 8.78 -4.15 -5.79
C GLU A 351 9.34 -2.73 -5.54
N HIS A 352 10.62 -2.65 -5.16
CA HIS A 352 11.30 -1.40 -4.85
C HIS A 352 11.44 -0.46 -6.06
N CYS A 353 11.71 -0.98 -7.26
CA CYS A 353 11.83 -0.16 -8.48
C CYS A 353 10.58 0.66 -8.80
N ASN A 354 9.41 0.09 -8.56
CA ASN A 354 8.13 0.73 -8.88
C ASN A 354 8.01 2.03 -8.11
N THR A 355 8.33 2.00 -6.83
CA THR A 355 8.20 3.16 -5.95
C THR A 355 9.23 4.21 -6.30
N TYR A 356 10.47 3.83 -6.58
CA TYR A 356 11.49 4.77 -7.08
C TYR A 356 11.02 5.49 -8.35
N ASN A 357 10.52 4.75 -9.35
CA ASN A 357 10.03 5.33 -10.59
C ASN A 357 8.75 6.17 -10.37
N MET A 358 7.87 5.77 -9.45
CA MET A 358 6.72 6.59 -9.06
C MET A 358 7.16 7.90 -8.40
N LEU A 359 8.22 7.92 -7.59
CA LEU A 359 8.78 9.16 -7.03
C LEU A 359 9.35 10.07 -8.12
N LYS A 360 10.06 9.52 -9.11
CA LYS A 360 10.52 10.29 -10.28
C LYS A 360 9.34 10.91 -11.04
N LEU A 361 8.31 10.12 -11.36
CA LEU A 361 7.11 10.62 -12.02
C LEU A 361 6.40 11.71 -11.20
N THR A 362 6.28 11.48 -9.88
CA THR A 362 5.68 12.43 -8.93
C THR A 362 6.40 13.77 -8.97
N ARG A 363 7.74 13.75 -8.96
CA ARG A 363 8.57 14.95 -9.08
C ARG A 363 8.37 15.63 -10.42
N GLU A 364 8.37 14.89 -11.53
CA GLU A 364 8.15 15.47 -12.86
C GLU A 364 6.81 16.19 -12.97
N LEU A 365 5.74 15.61 -12.42
CA LEU A 365 4.39 16.20 -12.39
C LEU A 365 4.28 17.38 -11.43
N TRP A 366 4.89 17.31 -10.25
CA TRP A 366 4.86 18.41 -9.29
C TRP A 366 5.57 19.66 -9.83
N LEU A 367 6.63 19.50 -10.63
CA LEU A 367 7.28 20.64 -11.30
C LEU A 367 6.33 21.37 -12.26
N LEU A 368 5.26 20.71 -12.75
CA LEU A 368 4.22 21.32 -13.60
C LEU A 368 3.07 21.92 -12.76
N ASP A 369 2.74 21.30 -11.63
CA ASP A 369 1.70 21.76 -10.71
C ASP A 369 2.20 21.77 -9.24
N PRO A 370 2.98 22.79 -8.85
CA PRO A 370 3.59 22.85 -7.53
C PRO A 370 2.57 23.18 -6.43
N ASN A 371 1.29 23.42 -6.77
CA ASN A 371 0.21 23.66 -5.81
C ASN A 371 -0.42 22.37 -5.27
N ARG A 372 -0.26 21.26 -5.98
CA ARG A 372 -0.86 19.98 -5.59
C ARG A 372 -0.03 19.26 -4.54
N VAL A 373 -0.38 19.48 -3.26
CA VAL A 373 0.26 18.83 -2.10
C VAL A 373 0.21 17.30 -2.16
N ALA A 374 -0.83 16.71 -2.76
CA ALA A 374 -0.98 15.26 -2.88
C ALA A 374 0.24 14.55 -3.49
N TYR A 375 0.98 15.21 -4.40
CA TYR A 375 2.24 14.67 -4.93
C TYR A 375 3.27 14.46 -3.83
N PHE A 376 3.50 15.46 -2.97
CA PHE A 376 4.51 15.36 -1.91
C PHE A 376 4.03 14.64 -0.65
N ASP A 377 2.71 14.53 -0.44
CA ASP A 377 2.17 13.60 0.55
C ASP A 377 2.42 12.14 0.15
N PHE A 378 2.22 11.80 -1.13
CA PHE A 378 2.63 10.50 -1.67
C PHE A 378 4.16 10.31 -1.63
N TYR A 379 4.93 11.34 -2.04
CA TYR A 379 6.39 11.28 -2.05
C TYR A 379 6.95 10.97 -0.66
N GLU A 380 6.51 11.74 0.35
CA GLU A 380 6.89 11.54 1.75
C GLU A 380 6.50 10.14 2.24
N ARG A 381 5.25 9.71 1.98
CA ARG A 381 4.76 8.40 2.40
C ARG A 381 5.59 7.26 1.82
N ALA A 382 5.82 7.27 0.51
CA ALA A 382 6.47 6.17 -0.19
C ALA A 382 7.99 6.13 0.06
N LEU A 383 8.65 7.29 0.10
CA LEU A 383 10.05 7.40 0.49
C LEU A 383 10.25 6.82 1.90
N LEU A 384 9.49 7.34 2.87
CA LEU A 384 9.66 7.01 4.27
C LEU A 384 9.38 5.54 4.57
N ASN A 385 8.30 4.98 4.03
CA ASN A 385 7.78 3.69 4.47
C ASN A 385 8.16 2.50 3.58
N HIS A 386 8.52 2.75 2.32
CA HIS A 386 8.93 1.69 1.40
C HIS A 386 10.42 1.77 1.08
N LEU A 387 10.93 2.91 0.60
CA LEU A 387 12.29 3.00 0.07
C LEU A 387 13.38 2.96 1.14
N ILE A 388 13.26 3.78 2.20
CA ILE A 388 14.36 3.83 3.20
C ILE A 388 14.52 2.49 3.93
N GLY A 389 13.40 1.86 4.30
CA GLY A 389 13.41 0.56 4.97
C GLY A 389 13.90 -0.60 4.09
N ALA A 390 13.98 -0.41 2.77
CA ALA A 390 14.44 -1.45 1.85
C ALA A 390 15.96 -1.71 1.94
N GLN A 391 16.73 -0.85 2.60
CA GLN A 391 18.16 -1.05 2.83
C GLN A 391 18.41 -1.76 4.17
N ASN A 392 19.36 -2.69 4.23
CA ASN A 392 19.78 -3.34 5.46
C ASN A 392 20.64 -2.39 6.30
N PRO A 393 20.18 -1.93 7.48
CA PRO A 393 20.94 -1.00 8.31
C PRO A 393 22.12 -1.67 9.02
N ALA A 394 22.14 -2.99 9.16
CA ALA A 394 23.20 -3.75 9.83
C ALA A 394 24.39 -4.06 8.93
N ASP A 395 24.31 -3.68 7.64
CA ASP A 395 25.33 -3.94 6.64
C ASP A 395 25.99 -2.63 6.21
N ASN A 396 27.32 -2.56 6.29
CA ASN A 396 28.05 -1.36 5.92
C ASN A 396 27.99 -1.03 4.42
N HIS A 397 27.69 -2.01 3.57
CA HIS A 397 27.45 -1.81 2.14
C HIS A 397 25.96 -1.55 1.82
N GLY A 398 25.07 -1.66 2.82
CA GLY A 398 23.67 -1.33 2.67
C GLY A 398 22.98 -2.15 1.58
N HIS A 399 23.16 -3.47 1.61
CA HIS A 399 22.43 -4.38 0.72
C HIS A 399 20.91 -4.19 0.87
N ILE A 400 20.17 -4.35 -0.22
CA ILE A 400 18.76 -3.98 -0.31
C ILE A 400 17.84 -5.18 -0.57
N THR A 401 16.54 -5.03 -0.29
CA THR A 401 15.48 -5.99 -0.66
C THR A 401 14.87 -5.67 -2.01
N TYR A 402 14.49 -6.70 -2.77
CA TYR A 402 13.67 -6.53 -3.98
C TYR A 402 12.20 -6.23 -3.66
N PHE A 403 11.55 -7.14 -2.94
CA PHE A 403 10.16 -7.02 -2.48
C PHE A 403 10.10 -6.56 -1.03
N THR A 404 8.97 -5.93 -0.67
CA THR A 404 8.62 -5.62 0.71
C THR A 404 7.35 -6.40 1.07
N PRO A 405 7.49 -7.61 1.66
CA PRO A 405 6.36 -8.45 2.03
C PRO A 405 5.33 -7.69 2.87
N LEU A 406 4.04 -7.83 2.53
CA LEU A 406 2.93 -7.23 3.30
C LEU A 406 1.93 -8.26 3.83
N GLN A 407 2.16 -9.54 3.58
CA GLN A 407 1.46 -10.63 4.29
C GLN A 407 1.69 -10.56 5.80
N PRO A 408 0.75 -11.06 6.63
CA PRO A 408 0.98 -11.20 8.07
C PRO A 408 2.22 -12.06 8.33
N GLY A 409 3.10 -11.58 9.21
CA GLY A 409 4.36 -12.25 9.53
C GLY A 409 5.44 -12.11 8.45
N GLY A 410 5.28 -11.15 7.53
CA GLY A 410 6.30 -10.79 6.55
C GLY A 410 7.62 -10.41 7.20
N ARG A 411 8.73 -10.57 6.46
CA ARG A 411 10.08 -10.29 6.94
C ARG A 411 10.95 -9.75 5.81
N ARG A 412 11.69 -8.66 6.07
CA ARG A 412 12.65 -8.10 5.10
C ARG A 412 13.83 -9.05 4.91
N GLY A 413 14.36 -9.06 3.69
CA GLY A 413 15.47 -9.94 3.31
C GLY A 413 15.05 -11.40 3.15
N VAL A 414 13.76 -11.66 2.91
CA VAL A 414 13.20 -12.95 2.52
C VAL A 414 12.21 -12.69 1.40
N GLY A 415 12.22 -13.52 0.35
CA GLY A 415 11.31 -13.38 -0.78
C GLY A 415 11.33 -14.61 -1.69
N PRO A 416 10.61 -14.58 -2.82
CA PRO A 416 10.78 -15.60 -3.85
C PRO A 416 12.18 -15.54 -4.47
N ALA A 417 12.75 -16.70 -4.80
CA ALA A 417 14.11 -16.80 -5.34
C ALA A 417 14.30 -15.99 -6.65
N TRP A 418 13.27 -15.92 -7.49
CA TRP A 418 13.32 -15.19 -8.76
C TRP A 418 13.41 -13.67 -8.59
N GLY A 419 12.86 -13.12 -7.51
CA GLY A 419 13.00 -11.72 -7.11
C GLY A 419 13.99 -11.55 -5.96
N GLY A 420 15.07 -12.33 -6.00
CA GLY A 420 16.24 -12.17 -5.14
C GLY A 420 16.26 -12.95 -3.83
N GLY A 421 15.12 -13.45 -3.35
CA GLY A 421 15.02 -14.42 -2.25
C GLY A 421 15.52 -13.98 -0.87
N THR A 422 16.33 -12.92 -0.83
CA THR A 422 17.22 -12.50 0.27
C THR A 422 17.57 -11.01 0.12
N TRP A 423 18.43 -10.49 1.00
CA TRP A 423 19.15 -9.24 0.74
C TRP A 423 20.06 -9.39 -0.48
N SER A 424 20.27 -8.31 -1.24
CA SER A 424 21.28 -8.31 -2.30
C SER A 424 22.67 -8.66 -1.76
N THR A 425 23.60 -9.00 -2.65
CA THR A 425 25.00 -9.31 -2.31
C THR A 425 25.96 -8.48 -3.13
N ASP A 426 27.21 -8.41 -2.69
CA ASP A 426 28.23 -7.55 -3.31
C ASP A 426 28.44 -7.87 -4.80
N TYR A 427 28.39 -9.17 -5.15
CA TYR A 427 28.78 -9.64 -6.48
C TYR A 427 27.90 -10.76 -7.08
N ASN A 428 26.82 -11.21 -6.43
CA ASN A 428 26.04 -12.38 -6.89
C ASN A 428 24.54 -12.12 -7.15
N SER A 429 24.05 -10.88 -7.00
CA SER A 429 22.61 -10.55 -7.10
C SER A 429 22.28 -9.74 -8.36
N PHE A 430 22.73 -8.48 -8.41
CA PHE A 430 22.55 -7.52 -9.50
C PHE A 430 21.14 -7.43 -10.09
N TRP A 431 20.13 -7.45 -9.23
CA TRP A 431 18.74 -7.28 -9.64
C TRP A 431 18.44 -5.82 -10.03
N CYS A 432 17.35 -5.57 -10.76
CA CYS A 432 16.91 -4.20 -11.09
C CYS A 432 16.75 -3.32 -9.83
N CYS A 433 16.22 -3.89 -8.75
CA CYS A 433 16.06 -3.20 -7.47
C CYS A 433 17.42 -2.81 -6.87
N GLN A 434 18.48 -3.62 -7.06
CA GLN A 434 19.81 -3.30 -6.54
C GLN A 434 20.37 -2.08 -7.26
N GLY A 435 20.28 -2.03 -8.59
CA GLY A 435 20.64 -0.85 -9.37
C GLY A 435 19.87 0.39 -8.93
N THR A 436 18.55 0.27 -8.82
CA THR A 436 17.67 1.36 -8.35
C THR A 436 18.00 1.81 -6.92
N GLY A 437 18.37 0.89 -6.03
CA GLY A 437 18.78 1.20 -4.67
C GLY A 437 20.05 2.05 -4.58
N LEU A 438 20.96 1.92 -5.55
CA LEU A 438 22.13 2.81 -5.66
C LEU A 438 21.69 4.24 -5.99
N GLU A 439 20.78 4.41 -6.95
CA GLU A 439 20.30 5.73 -7.38
C GLU A 439 19.45 6.42 -6.29
N ASN A 440 18.54 5.68 -5.66
CA ASN A 440 17.65 6.22 -4.63
C ASN A 440 18.44 6.79 -3.44
N ASN A 441 19.37 6.01 -2.88
CA ASN A 441 20.10 6.43 -1.69
C ASN A 441 21.12 7.55 -1.96
N THR A 442 21.43 7.82 -3.24
CA THR A 442 22.31 8.92 -3.65
C THR A 442 21.57 10.23 -3.93
N THR A 443 20.23 10.22 -3.96
CA THR A 443 19.37 11.36 -4.34
C THR A 443 18.37 11.78 -3.26
N LEU A 444 18.43 11.19 -2.06
CA LEU A 444 17.45 11.41 -0.98
C LEU A 444 17.16 12.89 -0.61
N MET A 445 18.09 13.81 -0.89
CA MET A 445 17.97 15.23 -0.58
C MET A 445 17.31 16.07 -1.69
N ASP A 446 17.21 15.54 -2.90
CA ASP A 446 16.99 16.32 -4.13
C ASP A 446 15.59 16.93 -4.27
N SER A 447 14.69 16.52 -3.36
CA SER A 447 13.28 16.88 -3.33
C SER A 447 12.88 17.52 -2.00
N ILE A 448 13.85 17.90 -1.16
CA ILE A 448 13.59 18.64 0.07
C ILE A 448 13.13 20.07 -0.25
N TYR A 449 13.83 20.73 -1.17
CA TYR A 449 13.61 22.14 -1.52
C TYR A 449 13.48 22.33 -3.03
N PHE A 450 12.70 23.34 -3.41
CA PHE A 450 12.55 23.82 -4.79
C PHE A 450 12.49 25.35 -4.79
N HIS A 451 12.64 25.98 -5.95
CA HIS A 451 12.54 27.43 -6.06
C HIS A 451 11.78 27.89 -7.31
N ASN A 452 11.24 29.11 -7.25
CA ASN A 452 10.78 29.86 -8.41
C ASN A 452 11.03 31.35 -8.15
N GLY A 453 11.89 31.98 -8.96
CA GLY A 453 12.40 33.31 -8.67
C GLY A 453 13.01 33.39 -7.27
N SER A 454 12.51 34.29 -6.42
CA SER A 454 12.91 34.44 -5.03
C SER A 454 12.15 33.54 -4.04
N THR A 455 11.17 32.76 -4.49
CA THR A 455 10.39 31.87 -3.63
C THR A 455 11.14 30.58 -3.36
N LEU A 456 11.32 30.23 -2.08
CA LEU A 456 11.80 28.93 -1.63
C LEU A 456 10.60 28.07 -1.26
N THR A 457 10.46 26.89 -1.87
CA THR A 457 9.48 25.88 -1.44
C THR A 457 10.15 24.81 -0.59
N VAL A 458 9.59 24.53 0.58
CA VAL A 458 10.01 23.48 1.51
C VAL A 458 8.99 22.35 1.45
N ASN A 459 9.40 21.22 0.87
CA ASN A 459 8.54 20.06 0.64
C ASN A 459 8.73 18.96 1.68
N LEU A 460 9.98 18.60 2.02
CA LEU A 460 10.27 17.51 2.96
C LEU A 460 10.92 18.04 4.24
N PHE A 461 10.58 17.39 5.36
CA PHE A 461 11.08 17.77 6.69
C PHE A 461 12.25 16.87 7.10
N MET A 462 13.42 17.15 6.52
CA MET A 462 14.61 16.30 6.61
C MET A 462 15.82 17.12 7.08
N PRO A 463 16.64 16.63 8.03
CA PRO A 463 17.84 17.33 8.47
C PRO A 463 18.78 17.60 7.30
N SER A 464 19.01 18.87 6.98
CA SER A 464 19.69 19.26 5.75
C SER A 464 20.22 20.68 5.77
N VAL A 465 21.15 20.97 4.87
CA VAL A 465 21.64 22.32 4.57
C VAL A 465 21.44 22.57 3.09
N LEU A 466 20.70 23.62 2.75
CA LEU A 466 20.60 24.19 1.41
C LEU A 466 21.57 25.38 1.32
N ASN A 467 22.50 25.34 0.36
CA ASN A 467 23.28 26.47 -0.09
C ASN A 467 22.69 27.04 -1.39
N TRP A 468 21.85 28.07 -1.27
CA TRP A 468 21.27 28.78 -2.41
C TRP A 468 22.28 29.81 -2.93
N SER A 469 23.31 29.33 -3.60
CA SER A 469 24.45 30.10 -4.11
C SER A 469 24.03 31.29 -4.98
N GLN A 470 23.01 31.12 -5.83
CA GLN A 470 22.47 32.17 -6.70
C GLN A 470 21.91 33.38 -5.93
N ARG A 471 21.64 33.23 -4.62
CA ARG A 471 21.18 34.30 -3.73
C ARG A 471 22.13 34.58 -2.56
N GLY A 472 23.22 33.81 -2.41
CA GLY A 472 24.09 33.89 -1.24
C GLY A 472 23.40 33.52 0.08
N ILE A 473 22.35 32.70 0.03
CA ILE A 473 21.53 32.31 1.20
C ILE A 473 21.87 30.87 1.60
N THR A 474 21.98 30.61 2.89
CA THR A 474 22.03 29.24 3.44
C THR A 474 20.81 28.99 4.32
N VAL A 475 20.14 27.85 4.12
CA VAL A 475 19.03 27.39 4.96
C VAL A 475 19.42 26.07 5.61
N THR A 476 19.54 26.08 6.93
CA THR A 476 19.80 24.87 7.73
C THR A 476 18.50 24.39 8.34
N GLN A 477 18.06 23.19 7.99
CA GLN A 477 16.89 22.54 8.58
C GLN A 477 17.33 21.52 9.63
N SER A 478 16.92 21.77 10.88
CA SER A 478 17.20 20.95 12.06
C SER A 478 15.90 20.33 12.58
N THR A 479 15.86 19.00 12.66
CA THR A 479 14.69 18.25 13.12
C THR A 479 15.05 16.82 13.52
N SER A 480 14.21 16.18 14.34
CA SER A 480 14.18 14.73 14.53
C SER A 480 12.94 14.08 13.89
N TYR A 481 12.29 14.77 12.96
CA TYR A 481 11.17 14.27 12.18
C TYR A 481 11.51 12.91 11.52
N PRO A 482 10.59 11.92 11.56
CA PRO A 482 9.21 12.00 12.05
C PRO A 482 9.04 11.66 13.55
N ALA A 483 10.11 11.52 14.34
CA ALA A 483 9.96 11.27 15.78
C ALA A 483 9.46 12.51 16.55
N SER A 484 9.84 13.70 16.08
CA SER A 484 9.28 14.99 16.48
C SER A 484 8.28 15.50 15.44
N ASP A 485 7.30 16.27 15.90
CA ASP A 485 6.34 17.02 15.08
C ASP A 485 6.89 18.37 14.59
N THR A 486 8.15 18.71 14.90
CA THR A 486 8.70 20.06 14.71
C THR A 486 9.96 20.06 13.85
N SER A 487 10.03 21.01 12.90
CA SER A 487 11.22 21.29 12.10
C SER A 487 11.58 22.77 12.17
N THR A 488 12.87 23.09 12.33
CA THR A 488 13.36 24.48 12.39
C THR A 488 14.28 24.77 11.21
N LEU A 489 13.96 25.80 10.43
CA LEU A 489 14.79 26.32 9.35
C LEU A 489 15.48 27.61 9.81
N THR A 490 16.81 27.59 9.88
CA THR A 490 17.63 28.78 10.17
C THR A 490 18.16 29.35 8.86
N VAL A 491 17.85 30.61 8.57
CA VAL A 491 18.23 31.31 7.34
C VAL A 491 19.43 32.22 7.63
N THR A 492 20.53 32.06 6.89
CA THR A 492 21.77 32.83 7.09
C THR A 492 22.36 33.29 5.75
N GLY A 493 23.32 34.22 5.80
CA GLY A 493 24.01 34.76 4.62
C GLY A 493 23.39 36.09 4.14
N THR A 494 23.45 36.35 2.84
CA THR A 494 22.94 37.60 2.22
C THR A 494 21.42 37.52 2.02
N VAL A 495 20.69 37.40 3.12
CA VAL A 495 19.24 37.09 3.11
C VAL A 495 18.32 38.30 2.87
N GLY A 496 18.89 39.50 2.78
CA GLY A 496 18.17 40.76 2.76
C GLY A 496 17.12 40.86 1.62
N GLY A 497 16.16 41.76 1.81
CA GLY A 497 15.03 41.94 0.92
C GLY A 497 13.81 41.08 1.29
N SER A 498 12.67 41.40 0.67
CA SER A 498 11.41 40.69 0.88
C SER A 498 11.31 39.48 -0.05
N TRP A 499 11.07 38.29 0.49
CA TRP A 499 10.85 37.07 -0.28
C TRP A 499 10.03 36.02 0.49
N THR A 500 9.52 35.05 -0.26
CA THR A 500 8.55 34.06 0.24
C THR A 500 9.20 32.72 0.54
N MET A 501 8.95 32.19 1.74
CA MET A 501 9.12 30.78 2.05
C MET A 501 7.76 30.09 1.98
N ARG A 502 7.62 29.14 1.07
CA ARG A 502 6.40 28.38 0.80
C ARG A 502 6.54 26.98 1.43
N ILE A 503 5.77 26.68 2.46
CA ILE A 503 5.97 25.51 3.32
C ILE A 503 4.81 24.55 3.10
N ARG A 504 5.10 23.29 2.75
CA ARG A 504 4.06 22.27 2.63
C ARG A 504 3.38 22.06 3.98
N ILE A 505 2.06 22.09 4.01
CA ILE A 505 1.26 21.63 5.14
C ILE A 505 0.62 20.29 4.74
N PRO A 506 1.14 19.14 5.22
CA PRO A 506 0.69 17.82 4.78
C PRO A 506 -0.79 17.57 5.06
N ALA A 507 -1.49 16.78 4.23
CA ALA A 507 -2.91 16.49 4.47
C ALA A 507 -3.18 15.71 5.77
N TRP A 508 -2.18 14.98 6.29
CA TRP A 508 -2.34 14.16 7.49
C TRP A 508 -2.34 14.96 8.81
N THR A 509 -1.77 16.18 8.83
CA THR A 509 -1.63 16.97 10.07
C THR A 509 -2.92 17.74 10.42
N GLN A 510 -3.01 18.21 11.66
CA GLN A 510 -4.07 19.10 12.16
C GLN A 510 -3.41 20.20 12.99
N ASP A 511 -3.98 21.41 12.96
CA ASP A 511 -3.51 22.56 13.76
C ASP A 511 -2.02 22.89 13.57
N ALA A 512 -1.54 22.79 12.32
CA ALA A 512 -0.17 23.14 11.98
C ALA A 512 0.10 24.62 12.27
N THR A 513 1.29 24.92 12.79
CA THR A 513 1.72 26.30 13.07
C THR A 513 3.07 26.59 12.45
N VAL A 514 3.24 27.85 12.03
CA VAL A 514 4.51 28.39 11.54
C VAL A 514 4.85 29.60 12.39
N SER A 515 6.00 29.59 13.03
CA SER A 515 6.51 30.72 13.82
C SER A 515 7.84 31.22 13.29
N VAL A 516 8.12 32.48 13.58
CA VAL A 516 9.38 33.15 13.23
C VAL A 516 9.97 33.72 14.50
N ASN A 517 11.20 33.32 14.83
CA ASN A 517 11.89 33.78 16.04
C ASN A 517 11.00 33.64 17.30
N GLY A 518 10.30 32.50 17.41
CA GLY A 518 9.36 32.19 18.50
C GLY A 518 7.95 32.78 18.38
N THR A 519 7.69 33.68 17.44
CA THR A 519 6.38 34.33 17.27
C THR A 519 5.55 33.65 16.19
N VAL A 520 4.39 33.10 16.54
CA VAL A 520 3.46 32.47 15.59
C VAL A 520 2.99 33.49 14.55
N GLN A 521 3.03 33.11 13.28
CA GLN A 521 2.65 33.97 12.16
C GLN A 521 1.18 33.80 11.82
N ASN A 522 0.50 34.90 11.49
CA ASN A 522 -0.89 34.88 11.02
C ASN A 522 -0.95 34.57 9.52
N ILE A 523 -0.72 33.31 9.16
CA ILE A 523 -0.80 32.80 7.79
C ILE A 523 -1.68 31.54 7.76
N ALA A 524 -2.29 31.25 6.61
CA ALA A 524 -3.07 30.04 6.45
C ALA A 524 -2.17 28.80 6.50
N THR A 525 -2.47 27.89 7.42
CA THR A 525 -1.80 26.58 7.58
C THR A 525 -2.78 25.43 7.37
N THR A 526 -3.68 25.57 6.39
CA THR A 526 -4.69 24.55 6.07
C THR A 526 -4.03 23.25 5.61
N PRO A 527 -4.35 22.08 6.22
CA PRO A 527 -3.85 20.78 5.76
C PRO A 527 -4.13 20.55 4.27
N GLY A 528 -3.16 19.97 3.55
CA GLY A 528 -3.26 19.73 2.11
C GLY A 528 -2.98 20.97 1.26
N THR A 529 -2.38 22.02 1.82
CA THR A 529 -2.01 23.26 1.10
C THR A 529 -0.56 23.67 1.35
N TYR A 530 -0.11 24.76 0.73
CA TYR A 530 1.17 25.39 1.05
C TYR A 530 0.96 26.71 1.78
N ALA A 531 1.52 26.83 2.98
CA ALA A 531 1.56 28.08 3.73
C ALA A 531 2.61 29.02 3.10
N SER A 532 2.23 30.25 2.78
CA SER A 532 3.13 31.25 2.19
C SER A 532 3.56 32.28 3.23
N LEU A 533 4.84 32.28 3.57
CA LEU A 533 5.46 33.19 4.54
C LEU A 533 6.34 34.21 3.79
N THR A 534 5.78 35.38 3.49
CA THR A 534 6.50 36.49 2.83
C THR A 534 6.97 37.50 3.87
N ARG A 535 8.28 37.71 3.98
CA ARG A 535 8.86 38.68 4.91
C ARG A 535 10.13 39.30 4.36
N THR A 536 10.57 40.39 4.99
CA THR A 536 11.97 40.82 4.93
C THR A 536 12.77 40.01 5.94
N TRP A 537 13.80 39.32 5.46
CA TRP A 537 14.56 38.37 6.28
C TRP A 537 15.84 39.01 6.81
N THR A 538 16.21 38.63 8.04
CA THR A 538 17.52 38.95 8.65
C THR A 538 18.33 37.68 8.84
N SER A 539 19.65 37.76 8.64
CA SER A 539 20.51 36.58 8.81
C SER A 539 20.45 36.14 10.27
N GLY A 540 20.18 34.85 10.49
CA GLY A 540 19.91 34.28 11.80
C GLY A 540 18.42 34.06 12.09
N ASP A 541 17.51 34.54 11.24
CA ASP A 541 16.08 34.28 11.38
C ASP A 541 15.80 32.77 11.40
N THR A 542 14.93 32.36 12.32
CA THR A 542 14.49 30.99 12.51
C THR A 542 13.02 30.86 12.18
N VAL A 543 12.68 29.85 11.37
CA VAL A 543 11.30 29.46 11.07
C VAL A 543 11.05 28.12 11.71
N THR A 544 10.13 28.05 12.66
CA THR A 544 9.73 26.77 13.26
C THR A 544 8.40 26.35 12.67
N VAL A 545 8.37 25.17 12.07
CA VAL A 545 7.19 24.53 11.50
C VAL A 545 6.80 23.39 12.42
N ARG A 546 5.60 23.46 13.00
CA ARG A 546 5.03 22.40 13.83
C ARG A 546 3.87 21.73 13.09
N LEU A 547 3.95 20.41 12.97
CA LEU A 547 3.04 19.54 12.22
C LEU A 547 2.50 18.44 13.17
N PRO A 548 1.51 18.75 14.02
CA PRO A 548 1.00 17.79 15.01
C PRO A 548 0.63 16.45 14.37
N MET A 549 1.12 15.38 15.00
CA MET A 549 0.94 13.99 14.56
C MET A 549 -0.03 13.26 15.50
N ARG A 550 -0.88 12.40 14.93
CA ARG A 550 -1.78 11.51 15.65
C ARG A 550 -1.77 10.13 15.03
N VAL A 551 -2.25 9.14 15.78
CA VAL A 551 -2.51 7.82 15.22
C VAL A 551 -3.74 7.91 14.31
N VAL A 552 -3.61 7.42 13.07
CA VAL A 552 -4.73 7.27 12.13
C VAL A 552 -4.85 5.81 11.75
N VAL A 553 -6.09 5.33 11.74
CA VAL A 553 -6.48 4.01 11.24
C VAL A 553 -6.90 4.19 9.78
N GLU A 554 -6.14 3.61 8.86
CA GLU A 554 -6.35 3.74 7.42
C GLU A 554 -6.91 2.40 6.86
N PRO A 555 -8.22 2.31 6.59
CA PRO A 555 -8.79 1.12 5.96
C PRO A 555 -8.27 0.95 4.54
N THR A 556 -8.11 -0.29 4.11
CA THR A 556 -7.90 -0.60 2.70
C THR A 556 -9.13 -0.19 1.89
N ASN A 557 -8.91 0.20 0.64
CA ASN A 557 -9.98 0.69 -0.25
C ASN A 557 -10.97 -0.42 -0.68
N ASP A 558 -10.62 -1.69 -0.47
CA ASP A 558 -11.40 -2.86 -0.85
C ASP A 558 -12.02 -3.60 0.35
N ASN A 559 -11.47 -3.41 1.55
CA ASN A 559 -11.99 -4.03 2.76
C ASN A 559 -11.84 -3.10 3.99
N PRO A 560 -12.93 -2.48 4.50
CA PRO A 560 -12.85 -1.58 5.65
C PRO A 560 -12.47 -2.28 6.96
N SER A 561 -12.51 -3.63 7.00
CA SER A 561 -12.04 -4.43 8.15
C SER A 561 -10.56 -4.79 8.07
N VAL A 562 -9.83 -4.38 7.02
CA VAL A 562 -8.37 -4.50 6.95
C VAL A 562 -7.78 -3.10 6.98
N VAL A 563 -6.97 -2.79 7.99
CA VAL A 563 -6.41 -1.45 8.21
C VAL A 563 -4.90 -1.46 8.34
N ALA A 564 -4.28 -0.35 7.96
CA ALA A 564 -2.95 0.02 8.42
C ALA A 564 -3.05 1.10 9.50
N LEU A 565 -2.00 1.26 10.30
CA LEU A 565 -1.88 2.36 11.26
C LEU A 565 -0.80 3.33 10.81
N THR A 566 -1.04 4.62 11.00
CA THR A 566 -0.03 5.65 10.74
C THR A 566 0.10 6.59 11.93
N TYR A 567 1.28 7.17 12.13
CA TYR A 567 1.53 8.28 13.04
C TYR A 567 2.23 9.39 12.27
N GLY A 568 1.46 10.43 11.92
CA GLY A 568 1.91 11.40 10.92
C GLY A 568 2.21 10.71 9.58
N PRO A 569 3.42 10.86 9.00
CA PRO A 569 3.77 10.21 7.74
C PRO A 569 4.17 8.74 7.89
N ALA A 570 4.44 8.27 9.10
CA ALA A 570 5.05 6.96 9.36
C ALA A 570 3.97 5.89 9.48
N VAL A 571 4.05 4.85 8.65
CA VAL A 571 3.27 3.62 8.80
C VAL A 571 3.85 2.83 9.96
N LEU A 572 2.99 2.34 10.85
CA LEU A 572 3.37 1.52 11.99
C LEU A 572 3.21 0.03 11.65
N SER A 573 4.11 -0.79 12.17
CA SER A 573 4.06 -2.25 12.07
C SER A 573 4.21 -2.91 13.43
N GLY A 574 3.53 -4.04 13.62
CA GLY A 574 3.67 -4.86 14.82
C GLY A 574 4.91 -5.72 14.77
N ASN A 575 5.66 -5.78 15.87
CA ASN A 575 6.82 -6.65 16.02
C ASN A 575 6.40 -8.00 16.60
N TYR A 576 6.60 -9.08 15.83
CA TYR A 576 6.29 -10.45 16.23
C TYR A 576 7.54 -11.32 16.43
N GLY A 577 8.74 -10.72 16.47
CA GLY A 577 9.99 -11.46 16.67
C GLY A 577 10.18 -12.54 15.60
N ASN A 578 10.25 -13.81 15.98
CA ASN A 578 10.31 -14.93 15.03
C ASN A 578 8.97 -15.68 14.90
N THR A 579 7.90 -15.18 15.51
CA THR A 579 6.58 -15.81 15.48
C THR A 579 5.98 -15.70 14.08
N ALA A 580 5.65 -16.85 13.48
CA ALA A 580 4.92 -16.89 12.22
C ALA A 580 3.46 -16.49 12.45
N LEU A 581 2.87 -15.80 11.46
CA LEU A 581 1.46 -15.41 11.48
C LEU A 581 0.75 -16.03 10.28
N SER A 582 -0.30 -16.80 10.54
CA SER A 582 -1.13 -17.42 9.50
C SER A 582 -2.28 -16.53 9.02
N ALA A 583 -2.59 -15.46 9.76
CA ALA A 583 -3.66 -14.52 9.47
C ALA A 583 -3.34 -13.12 10.01
N LEU A 584 -4.05 -12.10 9.51
CA LEU A 584 -3.95 -10.74 10.03
C LEU A 584 -4.39 -10.70 11.50
N PRO A 585 -3.54 -10.23 12.43
CA PRO A 585 -3.94 -10.09 13.82
C PRO A 585 -5.09 -9.09 13.99
N ALA A 586 -6.05 -9.43 14.85
CA ALA A 586 -7.16 -8.56 15.22
C ALA A 586 -6.66 -7.47 16.17
N LEU A 587 -6.69 -6.22 15.72
CA LEU A 587 -6.18 -5.09 16.48
C LEU A 587 -7.31 -4.38 17.23
N ALA A 588 -7.15 -4.20 18.54
CA ALA A 588 -7.97 -3.27 19.31
C ALA A 588 -7.44 -1.85 19.10
N THR A 589 -7.93 -1.15 18.07
CA THR A 589 -7.38 0.16 17.63
C THR A 589 -7.32 1.21 18.74
N ALA A 590 -8.26 1.19 19.68
CA ALA A 590 -8.28 2.11 20.83
C ALA A 590 -7.17 1.89 21.86
N SER A 591 -6.47 0.74 21.81
CA SER A 591 -5.37 0.41 22.74
C SER A 591 -4.02 1.01 22.33
N VAL A 592 -3.92 1.57 21.12
CA VAL A 592 -2.65 2.06 20.58
C VAL A 592 -2.17 3.26 21.40
N THR A 593 -1.05 3.08 22.11
CA THR A 593 -0.49 4.07 23.02
C THR A 593 0.98 4.30 22.68
N ARG A 594 1.39 5.56 22.52
CA ARG A 594 2.80 5.93 22.32
C ARG A 594 3.55 5.78 23.66
N THR A 595 4.68 5.09 23.66
CA THR A 595 5.46 4.78 24.87
C THR A 595 6.76 5.57 25.01
N SER A 596 7.17 6.33 23.98
CA SER A 596 8.35 7.19 24.01
C SER A 596 8.05 8.59 23.50
N SER A 597 8.68 9.60 24.10
CA SER A 597 8.64 10.99 23.65
C SER A 597 9.71 11.33 22.61
N THR A 598 10.77 10.53 22.50
CA THR A 598 11.94 10.78 21.63
C THR A 598 12.05 9.80 20.47
N ALA A 599 11.36 8.67 20.55
CA ALA A 599 11.26 7.67 19.48
C ALA A 599 9.79 7.43 19.10
N LEU A 600 9.57 6.81 17.95
CA LEU A 600 8.26 6.36 17.51
C LEU A 600 7.98 4.94 17.99
N THR A 601 7.86 4.74 19.30
CA THR A 601 7.51 3.44 19.88
C THR A 601 6.09 3.49 20.44
N PHE A 602 5.34 2.41 20.20
CA PHE A 602 3.97 2.28 20.66
C PHE A 602 3.72 0.87 21.19
N THR A 603 2.67 0.72 21.98
CA THR A 603 2.08 -0.57 22.34
C THR A 603 0.63 -0.60 21.88
N ALA A 604 0.14 -1.78 21.53
CA ALA A 604 -1.28 -2.03 21.29
C ALA A 604 -1.64 -3.44 21.78
N THR A 605 -2.93 -3.75 21.80
CA THR A 605 -3.47 -5.09 22.03
C THR A 605 -3.91 -5.68 20.70
N ALA A 606 -3.33 -6.81 20.32
CA ALA A 606 -3.72 -7.59 19.14
C ALA A 606 -3.92 -9.06 19.51
N ASN A 607 -5.02 -9.67 19.06
CA ASN A 607 -5.44 -11.02 19.47
C ASN A 607 -5.42 -11.18 21.01
N ASN A 608 -5.91 -10.18 21.74
CA ASN A 608 -5.91 -10.12 23.22
C ASN A 608 -4.52 -10.18 23.89
N THR A 609 -3.43 -10.00 23.12
CA THR A 609 -2.05 -9.94 23.64
C THR A 609 -1.44 -8.58 23.34
N GLN A 610 -0.60 -8.07 24.24
CA GLN A 610 0.14 -6.84 23.97
C GLN A 610 1.19 -7.06 22.86
N VAL A 611 1.27 -6.13 21.92
CA VAL A 611 2.24 -6.10 20.83
C VAL A 611 2.92 -4.72 20.78
N ASN A 612 4.23 -4.73 20.54
CA ASN A 612 5.00 -3.49 20.30
C ASN A 612 4.82 -3.07 18.85
N LEU A 613 4.55 -1.78 18.63
CA LEU A 613 4.54 -1.19 17.30
C LEU A 613 5.72 -0.23 17.16
N LEU A 614 6.31 -0.24 15.97
CA LEU A 614 7.40 0.62 15.55
C LEU A 614 7.12 1.14 14.13
N PRO A 615 7.84 2.15 13.64
CA PRO A 615 7.70 2.57 12.26
C PRO A 615 8.17 1.44 11.35
N PHE A 616 7.45 1.23 10.25
CA PHE A 616 7.69 0.09 9.36
C PHE A 616 9.06 0.14 8.66
N TYR A 617 9.64 1.33 8.53
CA TYR A 617 10.99 1.49 8.02
C TYR A 617 12.08 0.93 8.94
N ASP A 618 11.75 0.55 10.18
CA ASP A 618 12.65 -0.10 11.15
C ASP A 618 12.31 -1.59 11.35
N ALA A 619 11.40 -2.14 10.54
CA ALA A 619 10.97 -3.53 10.60
C ALA A 619 12.03 -4.49 10.00
N HIS A 620 13.20 -4.55 10.65
CA HIS A 620 14.34 -5.39 10.26
C HIS A 620 14.60 -6.49 11.28
N GLY A 621 15.00 -7.68 10.81
CA GLY A 621 15.41 -8.78 11.68
C GLY A 621 14.29 -9.50 12.44
N HIS A 622 13.02 -9.17 12.18
CA HIS A 622 11.85 -9.81 12.80
C HIS A 622 10.69 -9.93 11.81
N ASN A 623 9.77 -10.83 12.12
CA ASN A 623 8.47 -10.96 11.47
C ASN A 623 7.59 -9.80 11.93
N TYR A 624 6.90 -9.19 10.98
CA TYR A 624 6.05 -8.04 11.23
C TYR A 624 4.66 -8.20 10.60
N THR A 625 3.75 -7.33 10.99
CA THR A 625 2.53 -7.07 10.21
C THR A 625 2.33 -5.57 10.08
N VAL A 626 2.02 -5.11 8.86
CA VAL A 626 1.65 -3.70 8.58
C VAL A 626 0.13 -3.56 8.62
N TYR A 627 -0.57 -4.55 8.07
CA TYR A 627 -2.01 -4.61 8.05
C TYR A 627 -2.56 -5.43 9.22
N TRP A 628 -3.75 -5.05 9.64
CA TRP A 628 -4.45 -5.59 10.79
C TRP A 628 -5.90 -5.84 10.42
N SER A 629 -6.56 -6.76 11.12
CA SER A 629 -8.01 -6.83 11.09
C SER A 629 -8.60 -5.80 12.05
N SER A 630 -9.25 -4.75 11.53
CA SER A 630 -10.02 -3.77 12.31
C SER A 630 -11.47 -4.20 12.40
N GLY A 631 -11.77 -4.88 13.50
CA GLY A 631 -13.09 -5.38 13.83
C GLY A 631 -13.05 -6.31 15.02
N GLY A 632 -11.97 -6.22 15.83
CA GLY A 632 -11.63 -7.23 16.81
C GLY A 632 -10.98 -6.64 18.06
N SER A 633 -11.70 -5.80 18.78
CA SER A 633 -11.97 -6.19 20.16
C SER A 633 -12.79 -7.47 20.09
N SER A 634 -12.13 -8.64 19.96
CA SER A 634 -12.75 -9.98 19.87
C SER A 634 -14.23 -9.95 19.46
N GLY A 635 -14.51 -9.46 18.25
CA GLY A 635 -15.81 -9.64 17.63
C GLY A 635 -15.80 -11.07 17.11
N PRO A 636 -16.74 -11.94 17.47
CA PRO A 636 -16.75 -13.29 16.95
C PRO A 636 -16.93 -13.23 15.43
N ALA A 637 -16.33 -14.20 14.73
CA ALA A 637 -16.48 -14.38 13.29
C ALA A 637 -17.95 -14.17 12.90
N GLN A 638 -18.25 -13.22 12.01
CA GLN A 638 -19.63 -12.90 11.63
C GLN A 638 -20.47 -14.17 11.51
N ALA A 639 -21.60 -14.20 12.22
CA ALA A 639 -22.38 -15.43 12.31
C ALA A 639 -22.73 -15.96 10.92
N THR A 640 -22.48 -17.25 10.74
CA THR A 640 -23.00 -17.99 9.60
C THR A 640 -24.36 -18.56 9.95
N PHE A 641 -25.21 -18.71 8.94
CA PHE A 641 -26.55 -19.24 9.08
C PHE A 641 -26.71 -20.42 8.13
N ARG A 642 -27.42 -21.44 8.59
CA ARG A 642 -28.09 -22.39 7.71
C ARG A 642 -29.35 -21.71 7.16
N LEU A 643 -29.54 -21.77 5.85
CA LEU A 643 -30.77 -21.34 5.19
C LEU A 643 -31.63 -22.59 4.94
N VAL A 644 -32.64 -22.79 5.78
CA VAL A 644 -33.52 -23.96 5.75
C VAL A 644 -34.74 -23.66 4.89
N ASN A 645 -34.98 -24.45 3.85
CA ASN A 645 -36.17 -24.30 3.01
C ASN A 645 -37.44 -24.68 3.80
N ALA A 646 -38.50 -23.87 3.67
CA ALA A 646 -39.69 -24.05 4.48
C ALA A 646 -40.58 -25.23 4.06
N ALA A 647 -40.49 -25.71 2.80
CA ALA A 647 -41.21 -26.89 2.32
C ALA A 647 -40.51 -28.20 2.70
N SER A 648 -39.20 -28.29 2.48
CA SER A 648 -38.45 -29.54 2.61
C SER A 648 -37.78 -29.73 3.97
N GLY A 649 -37.47 -28.64 4.69
CA GLY A 649 -36.61 -28.68 5.86
C GLY A 649 -35.12 -28.91 5.55
N LEU A 650 -34.74 -28.97 4.27
CA LEU A 650 -33.35 -29.10 3.81
C LEU A 650 -32.65 -27.74 3.78
N VAL A 651 -31.31 -27.74 3.82
CA VAL A 651 -30.48 -26.53 3.87
C VAL A 651 -29.84 -26.19 2.53
N LEU A 652 -29.73 -24.90 2.21
CA LEU A 652 -28.99 -24.42 1.04
C LEU A 652 -27.49 -24.77 1.18
N GLY A 653 -26.94 -25.43 0.17
CA GLY A 653 -25.52 -25.76 0.05
C GLY A 653 -24.98 -25.57 -1.36
N ILE A 654 -23.68 -25.79 -1.53
CA ILE A 654 -23.02 -25.75 -2.83
C ILE A 654 -22.64 -27.16 -3.25
N GLU A 655 -22.99 -27.53 -4.47
CA GLU A 655 -22.72 -28.85 -5.03
C GLU A 655 -21.25 -29.24 -4.83
N ASN A 656 -21.04 -30.44 -4.27
CA ASN A 656 -19.73 -31.04 -4.00
C ASN A 656 -18.78 -30.16 -3.16
N MET A 657 -19.31 -29.24 -2.32
CA MET A 657 -18.51 -28.26 -1.58
C MET A 657 -17.55 -27.46 -2.48
N SER A 658 -17.90 -27.29 -3.76
CA SER A 658 -17.04 -26.67 -4.74
C SER A 658 -16.62 -25.28 -4.28
N THR A 659 -15.38 -24.90 -4.57
CA THR A 659 -14.89 -23.53 -4.38
C THR A 659 -14.77 -22.78 -5.71
N ALA A 660 -15.22 -23.36 -6.82
CA ALA A 660 -15.16 -22.74 -8.14
C ALA A 660 -16.34 -21.80 -8.41
N ASP A 661 -16.12 -20.82 -9.29
CA ASP A 661 -17.19 -20.00 -9.87
C ASP A 661 -18.12 -20.85 -10.72
N GLY A 662 -19.42 -20.53 -10.67
CA GLY A 662 -20.47 -21.23 -11.42
C GLY A 662 -20.92 -22.55 -10.80
N ALA A 663 -20.45 -22.91 -9.60
CA ALA A 663 -20.92 -24.13 -8.94
C ALA A 663 -22.40 -23.99 -8.51
N PRO A 664 -23.26 -25.00 -8.78
CA PRO A 664 -24.68 -24.93 -8.45
C PRO A 664 -25.00 -24.86 -6.97
N ALA A 665 -26.00 -24.05 -6.63
CA ALA A 665 -26.64 -24.08 -5.33
C ALA A 665 -27.77 -25.13 -5.32
N LEU A 666 -27.74 -26.01 -4.32
CA LEU A 666 -28.71 -27.09 -4.12
C LEU A 666 -29.27 -26.98 -2.69
N GLN A 667 -30.45 -27.55 -2.42
CA GLN A 667 -30.85 -27.88 -1.05
C GLN A 667 -30.36 -29.28 -0.71
N TRP A 668 -29.91 -29.58 0.51
CA TRP A 668 -29.46 -30.91 1.00
C TRP A 668 -29.75 -31.12 2.49
N ALA A 669 -29.58 -32.35 2.98
CA ALA A 669 -29.64 -32.58 4.42
C ALA A 669 -28.45 -31.88 5.11
N ASP A 670 -28.67 -31.24 6.25
CA ASP A 670 -27.59 -30.62 7.01
C ASP A 670 -26.66 -31.71 7.57
N ASN A 671 -25.44 -31.76 7.04
CA ASN A 671 -24.39 -32.72 7.39
C ASN A 671 -23.25 -32.05 8.20
N GLY A 672 -23.43 -30.79 8.64
CA GLY A 672 -22.43 -30.05 9.42
C GLY A 672 -21.30 -29.42 8.60
N THR A 673 -21.27 -29.54 7.27
CA THR A 673 -20.18 -28.99 6.45
C THR A 673 -20.34 -27.49 6.18
N ALA A 674 -19.22 -26.83 5.84
CA ALA A 674 -19.14 -25.38 5.69
C ALA A 674 -19.74 -24.83 4.39
N ASP A 675 -20.06 -25.68 3.39
CA ASP A 675 -20.76 -25.25 2.18
C ASP A 675 -22.24 -24.94 2.44
N HIS A 676 -22.79 -25.36 3.58
CA HIS A 676 -24.13 -24.98 4.05
C HIS A 676 -24.12 -23.70 4.91
N ASP A 677 -22.95 -23.11 5.16
CA ASP A 677 -22.80 -21.93 5.99
C ASP A 677 -22.81 -20.64 5.17
N TRP A 678 -23.81 -19.81 5.44
CA TRP A 678 -23.99 -18.54 4.73
C TRP A 678 -23.83 -17.35 5.65
N GLN A 679 -22.86 -16.50 5.34
CA GLN A 679 -22.63 -15.21 5.97
C GLN A 679 -23.46 -14.13 5.25
N LEU A 680 -24.17 -13.29 6.00
CA LEU A 680 -24.90 -12.15 5.44
C LEU A 680 -23.97 -10.93 5.34
N ILE A 681 -23.59 -10.55 4.13
CA ILE A 681 -22.87 -9.31 3.86
C ILE A 681 -23.91 -8.21 3.64
N VAL A 682 -24.13 -7.40 4.67
CA VAL A 682 -25.14 -6.34 4.68
C VAL A 682 -24.63 -5.07 3.98
N ASP A 683 -25.43 -4.53 3.07
CA ASP A 683 -25.23 -3.27 2.33
C ASP A 683 -26.55 -2.48 2.32
N GLY A 684 -26.76 -1.65 3.34
CA GLY A 684 -28.04 -0.95 3.54
C GLY A 684 -29.21 -1.91 3.76
N SER A 685 -30.20 -1.88 2.88
CA SER A 685 -31.34 -2.81 2.87
C SER A 685 -31.10 -4.09 2.07
N VAL A 686 -29.96 -4.18 1.38
CA VAL A 686 -29.56 -5.31 0.54
C VAL A 686 -28.59 -6.20 1.31
N VAL A 687 -28.61 -7.49 1.01
CA VAL A 687 -27.66 -8.48 1.50
C VAL A 687 -27.04 -9.24 0.33
N ARG A 688 -25.78 -9.65 0.49
CA ARG A 688 -25.16 -10.71 -0.32
C ARG A 688 -24.93 -11.92 0.59
N PHE A 689 -25.25 -13.11 0.11
CA PHE A 689 -25.01 -14.35 0.86
C PHE A 689 -23.65 -14.90 0.47
N ARG A 690 -22.67 -14.80 1.37
CA ARG A 690 -21.33 -15.36 1.16
C ARG A 690 -21.25 -16.76 1.76
N ASN A 691 -20.82 -17.72 0.95
CA ASN A 691 -20.57 -19.08 1.40
C ASN A 691 -19.28 -19.14 2.24
N ALA A 692 -19.34 -19.75 3.43
CA ALA A 692 -18.20 -19.78 4.35
C ALA A 692 -17.08 -20.72 3.88
N ASN A 693 -17.40 -21.76 3.09
CA ASN A 693 -16.41 -22.67 2.53
C ASN A 693 -15.62 -22.04 1.36
N SER A 694 -16.31 -21.39 0.42
CA SER A 694 -15.69 -20.88 -0.80
C SER A 694 -15.31 -19.39 -0.77
N GLY A 695 -15.89 -18.62 0.14
CA GLY A 695 -15.79 -17.14 0.18
C GLY A 695 -16.56 -16.43 -0.93
N LYS A 696 -17.26 -17.16 -1.80
CA LYS A 696 -18.04 -16.66 -2.95
C LYS A 696 -19.46 -16.30 -2.56
N VAL A 697 -20.15 -15.53 -3.40
CA VAL A 697 -21.52 -15.06 -3.15
C VAL A 697 -22.55 -15.76 -4.04
N LEU A 698 -23.76 -15.91 -3.51
CA LEU A 698 -24.91 -16.48 -4.22
C LEU A 698 -25.41 -15.53 -5.32
N GLY A 699 -25.52 -16.01 -6.56
CA GLY A 699 -25.90 -15.23 -7.74
C GLY A 699 -26.76 -15.99 -8.73
N VAL A 700 -27.56 -15.27 -9.53
CA VAL A 700 -28.38 -15.86 -10.59
C VAL A 700 -27.55 -15.97 -11.86
N GLN A 701 -27.51 -17.16 -12.45
CA GLN A 701 -26.72 -17.44 -13.65
C GLN A 701 -27.02 -16.43 -14.77
N ASN A 702 -25.94 -15.83 -15.31
CA ASN A 702 -25.98 -14.86 -16.41
C ASN A 702 -26.88 -13.64 -16.16
N MET A 703 -27.13 -13.27 -14.89
CA MET A 703 -28.08 -12.21 -14.52
C MET A 703 -29.47 -12.42 -15.15
N SER A 704 -29.85 -13.67 -15.41
CA SER A 704 -31.11 -13.99 -16.07
C SER A 704 -32.29 -13.44 -15.28
N THR A 705 -33.35 -13.03 -15.96
CA THR A 705 -34.64 -12.68 -15.36
C THR A 705 -35.71 -13.74 -15.64
N ALA A 706 -35.36 -14.86 -16.29
CA ALA A 706 -36.29 -15.95 -16.59
C ALA A 706 -36.71 -16.73 -15.34
N ASP A 707 -37.91 -17.31 -15.38
CA ASP A 707 -38.36 -18.30 -14.39
C ASP A 707 -37.42 -19.52 -14.41
N ASN A 708 -37.21 -20.13 -13.24
CA ASN A 708 -36.36 -21.31 -13.07
C ASN A 708 -34.88 -21.13 -13.45
N ALA A 709 -34.39 -19.88 -13.61
CA ALA A 709 -32.98 -19.64 -13.85
C ALA A 709 -32.14 -20.11 -12.66
N GLN A 710 -31.00 -20.73 -12.96
CA GLN A 710 -30.18 -21.38 -11.93
C GLN A 710 -29.57 -20.36 -10.97
N VAL A 711 -29.49 -20.74 -9.70
CA VAL A 711 -28.70 -20.00 -8.71
C VAL A 711 -27.41 -20.77 -8.44
N LEU A 712 -26.30 -20.04 -8.50
CA LEU A 712 -24.93 -20.55 -8.42
C LEU A 712 -24.13 -19.72 -7.41
N GLN A 713 -22.89 -20.10 -7.13
CA GLN A 713 -21.92 -19.21 -6.47
C GLN A 713 -20.95 -18.56 -7.46
N TRP A 714 -20.52 -17.33 -7.15
CA TRP A 714 -19.57 -16.55 -7.94
C TRP A 714 -18.68 -15.67 -7.06
N SER A 715 -17.50 -15.34 -7.56
CA SER A 715 -16.67 -14.26 -7.04
C SER A 715 -17.49 -12.97 -6.93
N ASP A 716 -17.34 -12.25 -5.82
CA ASP A 716 -18.19 -11.10 -5.50
C ASP A 716 -17.83 -9.87 -6.35
N THR A 717 -18.56 -9.69 -7.44
CA THR A 717 -18.43 -8.56 -8.38
C THR A 717 -19.35 -7.38 -8.04
N GLY A 718 -20.20 -7.49 -7.01
CA GLY A 718 -21.19 -6.47 -6.64
C GLY A 718 -22.34 -6.29 -7.65
N THR A 719 -22.48 -7.16 -8.65
CA THR A 719 -23.54 -7.08 -9.68
C THR A 719 -24.93 -7.33 -9.08
N ALA A 720 -25.97 -6.82 -9.75
CA ALA A 720 -27.34 -6.82 -9.23
C ALA A 720 -27.92 -8.23 -8.96
N ASP A 721 -27.42 -9.25 -9.66
CA ASP A 721 -27.83 -10.64 -9.50
C ASP A 721 -27.26 -11.28 -8.22
N HIS A 722 -26.22 -10.71 -7.62
CA HIS A 722 -25.68 -11.13 -6.31
C HIS A 722 -26.39 -10.45 -5.13
N ARG A 723 -27.19 -9.41 -5.41
CA ARG A 723 -27.84 -8.55 -4.42
C ARG A 723 -29.22 -9.09 -4.10
N TRP A 724 -29.52 -9.28 -2.82
CA TRP A 724 -30.80 -9.84 -2.37
C TRP A 724 -31.44 -8.94 -1.31
N THR A 725 -32.77 -8.94 -1.22
CA THR A 725 -33.52 -8.35 -0.10
C THR A 725 -34.27 -9.44 0.65
N ILE A 726 -34.28 -9.37 1.97
CA ILE A 726 -34.98 -10.35 2.81
C ILE A 726 -36.29 -9.73 3.31
N VAL A 727 -37.41 -10.37 3.00
CA VAL A 727 -38.74 -9.97 3.45
C VAL A 727 -39.28 -11.02 4.42
N ASP A 728 -39.59 -10.60 5.65
CA ASP A 728 -40.19 -11.45 6.67
C ASP A 728 -41.64 -11.83 6.33
N ALA A 729 -41.95 -13.13 6.36
CA ALA A 729 -43.28 -13.65 6.09
C ALA A 729 -44.19 -13.70 7.34
N GLY A 730 -43.66 -13.36 8.51
CA GLY A 730 -44.41 -13.27 9.78
C GLY A 730 -44.50 -14.59 10.56
N ASP A 731 -44.22 -15.72 9.92
CA ASP A 731 -44.20 -17.05 10.56
C ASP A 731 -42.78 -17.48 11.02
N GLY A 732 -41.76 -16.66 10.76
CA GLY A 732 -40.34 -16.97 10.97
C GLY A 732 -39.63 -17.45 9.70
N SER A 733 -40.35 -17.64 8.60
CA SER A 733 -39.78 -17.79 7.26
C SER A 733 -39.65 -16.45 6.55
N HIS A 734 -38.85 -16.43 5.49
CA HIS A 734 -38.47 -15.23 4.77
C HIS A 734 -38.45 -15.47 3.26
N LYS A 735 -38.91 -14.48 2.52
CA LYS A 735 -38.77 -14.41 1.08
C LYS A 735 -37.43 -13.71 0.76
N ILE A 736 -36.55 -14.40 0.05
CA ILE A 736 -35.24 -13.87 -0.35
C ILE A 736 -35.34 -13.45 -1.82
N ARG A 737 -35.44 -12.14 -2.07
CA ARG A 737 -35.77 -11.57 -3.39
C ARG A 737 -34.52 -11.04 -4.08
N ASN A 738 -34.30 -11.44 -5.33
CA ASN A 738 -33.16 -10.99 -6.13
C ASN A 738 -33.33 -9.53 -6.58
N GLY A 739 -32.25 -8.76 -6.50
CA GLY A 739 -32.23 -7.33 -6.81
C GLY A 739 -32.26 -7.01 -8.31
N ASN A 740 -31.89 -7.96 -9.18
CA ASN A 740 -31.95 -7.79 -10.63
C ASN A 740 -33.33 -8.17 -11.20
N SER A 741 -33.83 -9.37 -10.86
CA SER A 741 -35.08 -9.89 -11.45
C SER A 741 -36.34 -9.58 -10.63
N GLY A 742 -36.19 -9.26 -9.35
CA GLY A 742 -37.32 -9.14 -8.42
C GLY A 742 -37.96 -10.49 -8.03
N LYS A 743 -37.41 -11.63 -8.46
CA LYS A 743 -37.92 -12.99 -8.18
C LYS A 743 -37.33 -13.57 -6.89
N LEU A 744 -37.97 -14.62 -6.36
CA LEU A 744 -37.57 -15.24 -5.10
C LEU A 744 -36.59 -16.38 -5.31
N LEU A 745 -35.67 -16.56 -4.35
CA LEU A 745 -34.89 -17.77 -4.21
C LEU A 745 -35.84 -18.94 -3.90
N ALA A 746 -35.87 -19.93 -4.79
CA ALA A 746 -36.85 -21.00 -4.80
C ALA A 746 -36.20 -22.35 -5.05
N VAL A 747 -36.92 -23.43 -4.78
CA VAL A 747 -36.49 -24.78 -5.14
C VAL A 747 -37.23 -25.22 -6.39
N LEU A 748 -36.49 -25.72 -7.39
CA LEU A 748 -37.04 -26.09 -8.70
C LEU A 748 -38.24 -27.05 -8.55
N SER A 749 -39.37 -26.64 -9.13
CA SER A 749 -40.64 -27.39 -9.11
C SER A 749 -41.16 -27.74 -7.72
N GLY A 750 -40.76 -27.00 -6.67
CA GLY A 750 -41.15 -27.28 -5.29
C GLY A 750 -40.66 -28.63 -4.75
N SER A 751 -39.61 -29.20 -5.35
CA SER A 751 -39.09 -30.52 -4.96
C SER A 751 -38.64 -30.53 -3.49
N THR A 752 -38.97 -31.59 -2.76
CA THR A 752 -38.46 -31.84 -1.39
C THR A 752 -37.29 -32.83 -1.36
N ALA A 753 -36.82 -33.28 -2.54
CA ALA A 753 -35.75 -34.24 -2.65
C ALA A 753 -34.38 -33.64 -2.30
N GLN A 754 -33.52 -34.46 -1.73
CA GLN A 754 -32.08 -34.25 -1.79
C GLN A 754 -31.65 -34.43 -3.26
N GLY A 755 -31.71 -33.35 -4.02
CA GLY A 755 -31.23 -33.31 -5.42
C GLY A 755 -31.32 -31.90 -5.95
N ALA A 756 -32.55 -31.43 -5.86
CA ALA A 756 -32.88 -30.17 -5.25
C ALA A 756 -32.17 -28.92 -5.80
N ARG A 757 -32.19 -28.67 -7.12
CA ARG A 757 -31.63 -27.44 -7.68
C ARG A 757 -32.35 -26.20 -7.14
N VAL A 758 -31.57 -25.21 -6.74
CA VAL A 758 -32.08 -23.90 -6.32
C VAL A 758 -32.07 -22.95 -7.52
N VAL A 759 -33.17 -22.22 -7.66
CA VAL A 759 -33.47 -21.37 -8.80
C VAL A 759 -34.04 -20.04 -8.32
N GLN A 760 -34.30 -19.12 -9.25
CA GLN A 760 -35.24 -18.04 -9.00
C GLN A 760 -36.61 -18.33 -9.62
N ASP A 761 -37.69 -17.92 -8.95
CA ASP A 761 -39.06 -18.10 -9.44
C ASP A 761 -39.98 -16.95 -8.99
N PRO A 762 -41.11 -16.65 -9.68
CA PRO A 762 -42.08 -15.67 -9.22
C PRO A 762 -42.63 -16.03 -7.84
N ASP A 763 -42.98 -15.01 -7.06
CA ASP A 763 -43.62 -15.17 -5.75
C ASP A 763 -44.99 -15.81 -5.91
N ASN A 764 -45.05 -17.12 -5.75
CA ASN A 764 -46.24 -17.96 -5.91
C ASN A 764 -46.91 -18.28 -4.56
N GLY A 765 -46.38 -17.75 -3.45
CA GLY A 765 -46.88 -17.97 -2.11
C GLY A 765 -46.62 -19.37 -1.52
N THR A 766 -45.95 -20.27 -2.23
CA THR A 766 -45.72 -21.64 -1.75
C THR A 766 -44.50 -21.72 -0.82
N PRO A 767 -44.42 -22.72 0.08
CA PRO A 767 -43.33 -22.82 1.05
C PRO A 767 -41.94 -23.07 0.47
N ASP A 768 -41.82 -23.55 -0.77
CA ASP A 768 -40.51 -23.76 -1.42
C ASP A 768 -39.80 -22.45 -1.79
N ASN A 769 -40.54 -21.34 -1.85
CA ASN A 769 -40.06 -19.98 -2.06
C ASN A 769 -39.67 -19.26 -0.74
N GLN A 770 -39.70 -19.97 0.39
CA GLN A 770 -39.51 -19.40 1.72
C GLN A 770 -38.37 -20.10 2.48
N TRP A 771 -37.57 -19.30 3.20
CA TRP A 771 -36.36 -19.76 3.88
C TRP A 771 -36.33 -19.32 5.34
N ARG A 772 -35.83 -20.18 6.23
CA ARG A 772 -35.63 -19.91 7.65
C ARG A 772 -34.14 -19.79 7.94
N PHE A 773 -33.78 -18.81 8.76
CA PHE A 773 -32.41 -18.59 9.21
C PHE A 773 -32.18 -19.37 10.50
N VAL A 774 -31.17 -20.23 10.53
CA VAL A 774 -30.71 -20.91 11.75
C VAL A 774 -29.25 -20.53 11.99
N PRO A 775 -28.92 -19.78 13.05
CA PRO A 775 -27.53 -19.44 13.38
C PRO A 775 -26.73 -20.72 13.59
N ASN A 776 -25.61 -20.88 12.90
CA ASN A 776 -24.76 -22.05 13.02
C ASN A 776 -23.77 -21.90 14.18
N GLY A 777 -23.59 -22.95 14.98
CA GLY A 777 -22.65 -22.99 16.10
C GLY A 777 -23.11 -22.22 17.34
N ALA A 778 -22.22 -22.13 18.33
CA ALA A 778 -22.44 -21.34 19.53
C ALA A 778 -22.15 -19.86 19.23
N ARG A 779 -23.15 -19.00 19.44
CA ARG A 779 -23.11 -17.57 19.06
C ARG A 779 -23.41 -16.68 20.24
N ARG A 780 -22.86 -15.47 20.21
CA ARG A 780 -23.38 -14.42 21.10
C ARG A 780 -24.53 -13.72 20.42
N ILE A 781 -25.51 -13.33 21.21
CA ILE A 781 -26.71 -12.64 20.75
C ILE A 781 -26.59 -11.19 21.22
N GLN A 782 -26.23 -10.29 20.30
CA GLN A 782 -25.91 -8.90 20.59
C GLN A 782 -27.08 -7.97 20.29
N ASN A 783 -27.38 -7.07 21.21
CA ASN A 783 -28.42 -6.05 21.04
C ASN A 783 -27.96 -4.93 20.10
N LEU A 784 -28.85 -4.42 19.25
CA LEU A 784 -28.56 -3.28 18.38
C LEU A 784 -28.41 -1.98 19.17
N ALA A 785 -29.27 -1.70 20.15
CA ALA A 785 -29.26 -0.43 20.87
C ALA A 785 -28.00 -0.26 21.73
N THR A 786 -27.55 -1.34 22.36
CA THR A 786 -26.52 -1.26 23.41
C THR A 786 -25.17 -1.86 23.00
N GLY A 787 -25.14 -2.73 21.99
CA GLY A 787 -23.94 -3.51 21.66
C GLY A 787 -23.56 -4.55 22.73
N LEU A 788 -24.37 -4.74 23.78
CA LEU A 788 -24.18 -5.75 24.81
C LEU A 788 -24.76 -7.10 24.36
N VAL A 789 -24.32 -8.19 25.00
CA VAL A 789 -24.71 -9.57 24.63
C VAL A 789 -25.60 -10.22 25.69
N LEU A 790 -26.46 -11.17 25.30
CA LEU A 790 -27.21 -12.02 26.23
C LEU A 790 -26.25 -12.88 27.05
N GLY A 791 -26.29 -12.74 28.37
CA GLY A 791 -25.58 -13.57 29.32
C GLY A 791 -26.48 -14.08 30.44
N VAL A 792 -26.03 -15.11 31.15
CA VAL A 792 -26.73 -15.62 32.35
C VAL A 792 -26.08 -14.99 33.57
N GLN A 793 -26.87 -14.30 34.39
CA GLN A 793 -26.35 -13.59 35.55
C GLN A 793 -25.54 -14.52 36.47
N ASN A 794 -24.34 -14.07 36.85
CA ASN A 794 -23.39 -14.79 37.68
C ASN A 794 -23.01 -16.18 37.14
N MET A 795 -23.14 -16.42 35.82
CA MET A 795 -22.91 -17.71 35.18
C MET A 795 -23.69 -18.86 35.83
N SER A 796 -24.87 -18.55 36.39
CA SER A 796 -25.70 -19.54 37.08
C SER A 796 -25.93 -20.77 36.20
N THR A 797 -26.00 -21.94 36.82
CA THR A 797 -26.40 -23.20 36.17
C THR A 797 -27.75 -23.69 36.68
N ALA A 798 -28.43 -22.96 37.57
CA ALA A 798 -29.74 -23.32 38.11
C ALA A 798 -30.89 -22.92 37.16
N ASP A 799 -32.03 -23.61 37.31
CA ASP A 799 -33.30 -23.17 36.73
C ASP A 799 -33.70 -21.81 37.30
N GLY A 800 -34.24 -20.93 36.46
CA GLY A 800 -34.61 -19.57 36.84
C GLY A 800 -33.43 -18.60 36.89
N GLY A 801 -32.23 -19.00 36.46
CA GLY A 801 -31.10 -18.08 36.29
C GLY A 801 -31.47 -16.92 35.36
N LEU A 802 -31.33 -15.69 35.84
CA LEU A 802 -31.74 -14.49 35.10
C LEU A 802 -30.89 -14.31 33.84
N VAL A 803 -31.54 -14.04 32.71
CA VAL A 803 -30.86 -13.65 31.48
C VAL A 803 -30.85 -12.14 31.40
N ILE A 804 -29.65 -11.59 31.23
CA ILE A 804 -29.35 -10.15 31.28
C ILE A 804 -28.57 -9.74 30.03
N GLN A 805 -28.52 -8.45 29.73
CA GLN A 805 -27.49 -7.93 28.84
C GLN A 805 -26.21 -7.60 29.62
N TRP A 806 -25.05 -7.98 29.08
CA TRP A 806 -23.75 -7.73 29.70
C TRP A 806 -22.66 -7.47 28.65
N GLY A 807 -21.55 -6.87 29.07
CA GLY A 807 -20.39 -6.70 28.19
C GLY A 807 -19.79 -8.07 27.87
N ASP A 808 -19.35 -8.31 26.63
CA ASP A 808 -18.80 -9.62 26.27
C ASP A 808 -17.51 -9.95 27.04
N THR A 809 -17.59 -10.92 27.96
CA THR A 809 -16.49 -11.39 28.81
C THR A 809 -15.73 -12.58 28.25
N GLY A 810 -16.11 -13.11 27.08
CA GLY A 810 -15.48 -14.31 26.52
C GLY A 810 -15.96 -15.64 27.10
N THR A 811 -16.90 -15.63 28.04
CA THR A 811 -17.29 -16.79 28.84
C THR A 811 -18.47 -17.57 28.24
N ALA A 812 -18.58 -18.85 28.60
CA ALA A 812 -19.54 -19.77 27.96
C ALA A 812 -21.01 -19.43 28.24
N ASP A 813 -21.30 -18.64 29.28
CA ASP A 813 -22.64 -18.20 29.62
C ASP A 813 -23.19 -17.15 28.64
N HIS A 814 -22.35 -16.57 27.79
CA HIS A 814 -22.76 -15.67 26.69
C HIS A 814 -22.99 -16.41 25.36
N LEU A 815 -22.69 -17.71 25.30
CA LEU A 815 -22.73 -18.51 24.08
C LEU A 815 -24.01 -19.33 24.00
N TRP A 816 -24.80 -19.09 22.96
CA TRP A 816 -26.09 -19.72 22.71
C TRP A 816 -26.06 -20.51 21.40
N THR A 817 -26.44 -21.78 21.43
CA THR A 817 -26.58 -22.62 20.24
C THR A 817 -28.05 -22.78 19.88
N ALA A 818 -28.40 -22.49 18.63
CA ALA A 818 -29.74 -22.75 18.12
C ALA A 818 -29.96 -24.25 17.90
N ILE A 819 -31.04 -24.78 18.47
CA ILE A 819 -31.51 -26.15 18.28
C ILE A 819 -32.81 -26.05 17.50
N VAL A 820 -32.83 -26.55 16.26
CA VAL A 820 -34.02 -26.55 15.41
C VAL A 820 -35.14 -27.37 16.07
N ASP A 821 -36.36 -26.86 15.99
CA ASP A 821 -37.58 -27.48 16.50
C ASP A 821 -38.66 -27.47 15.40
N SER A 822 -39.75 -28.21 15.63
CA SER A 822 -40.91 -28.29 14.76
C SER A 822 -41.57 -26.92 14.52
N GLY A 823 -42.27 -26.78 13.38
CA GLY A 823 -43.08 -25.60 13.09
C GLY A 823 -42.30 -24.29 12.88
N GLY A 824 -41.00 -24.38 12.55
CA GLY A 824 -40.15 -23.21 12.30
C GLY A 824 -39.62 -22.52 13.56
N TYR A 825 -39.77 -23.17 14.71
CA TYR A 825 -39.21 -22.69 15.98
C TYR A 825 -37.79 -23.24 16.20
N LEU A 826 -37.09 -22.59 17.13
CA LEU A 826 -35.81 -23.01 17.66
C LEU A 826 -35.79 -22.85 19.18
N ARG A 827 -34.92 -23.60 19.82
CA ARG A 827 -34.52 -23.41 21.22
C ARG A 827 -33.11 -22.85 21.24
N LEU A 828 -32.81 -21.94 22.16
CA LEU A 828 -31.47 -21.37 22.31
C LEU A 828 -30.83 -21.97 23.56
N ARG A 829 -29.88 -22.89 23.38
CA ARG A 829 -29.20 -23.58 24.48
C ARG A 829 -27.94 -22.83 24.90
N ASN A 830 -27.82 -22.53 26.18
CA ASN A 830 -26.64 -21.90 26.76
C ASN A 830 -25.46 -22.89 26.86
N SER A 831 -24.26 -22.46 26.51
CA SER A 831 -23.08 -23.33 26.47
C SER A 831 -22.47 -23.60 27.85
N ASN A 832 -22.74 -22.76 28.85
CA ASN A 832 -22.29 -22.97 30.23
C ASN A 832 -23.17 -23.96 31.00
N SER A 833 -24.50 -23.77 30.96
CA SER A 833 -25.44 -24.55 31.77
C SER A 833 -26.07 -25.75 31.05
N GLY A 834 -26.02 -25.78 29.72
CA GLY A 834 -26.76 -26.74 28.89
C GLY A 834 -28.29 -26.51 28.88
N LYS A 835 -28.79 -25.49 29.59
CA LYS A 835 -30.21 -25.12 29.67
C LYS A 835 -30.63 -24.22 28.51
N VAL A 836 -31.93 -24.04 28.30
CA VAL A 836 -32.47 -23.25 27.20
C VAL A 836 -33.04 -21.92 27.66
N LEU A 837 -33.00 -20.93 26.77
CA LEU A 837 -33.63 -19.62 26.94
C LEU A 837 -35.16 -19.80 27.04
N GLY A 838 -35.75 -19.29 28.12
CA GLY A 838 -37.17 -19.44 28.38
C GLY A 838 -37.82 -18.21 29.01
N VAL A 839 -39.13 -18.09 28.88
CA VAL A 839 -39.92 -17.07 29.58
C VAL A 839 -40.34 -17.59 30.94
N GLU A 840 -40.05 -16.83 32.00
CA GLU A 840 -40.31 -17.22 33.39
C GLU A 840 -41.79 -17.56 33.62
N ASN A 841 -42.04 -18.69 34.30
CA ASN A 841 -43.37 -19.22 34.61
C ASN A 841 -44.28 -19.43 33.39
N GLY A 842 -43.73 -19.42 32.16
CA GLY A 842 -44.53 -19.45 30.95
C GLY A 842 -45.49 -18.26 30.82
N SER A 843 -45.13 -17.10 31.39
CA SER A 843 -45.93 -15.88 31.22
C SER A 843 -45.92 -15.43 29.76
N SER A 844 -47.06 -14.92 29.29
CA SER A 844 -47.16 -14.27 27.99
C SER A 844 -47.17 -12.74 28.10
N ALA A 845 -47.20 -12.16 29.30
CA ALA A 845 -47.36 -10.72 29.51
C ALA A 845 -46.14 -9.90 29.06
N ALA A 846 -46.37 -8.66 28.61
CA ALA A 846 -45.29 -7.71 28.35
C ALA A 846 -44.51 -7.43 29.66
N GLY A 847 -43.18 -7.47 29.58
CA GLY A 847 -42.28 -7.33 30.73
C GLY A 847 -41.99 -8.63 31.47
N ALA A 848 -42.55 -9.77 31.05
CA ALA A 848 -42.21 -11.06 31.62
C ALA A 848 -40.71 -11.34 31.44
N ARG A 849 -40.06 -11.79 32.52
CA ARG A 849 -38.61 -12.01 32.57
C ARG A 849 -38.22 -13.20 31.70
N VAL A 850 -37.08 -13.06 31.04
CA VAL A 850 -36.40 -14.15 30.34
C VAL A 850 -35.34 -14.75 31.27
N VAL A 851 -35.36 -16.06 31.38
CA VAL A 851 -34.50 -16.87 32.25
C VAL A 851 -33.90 -18.02 31.43
N GLN A 852 -32.95 -18.74 32.02
CA GLN A 852 -32.62 -20.09 31.55
C GLN A 852 -33.42 -21.14 32.34
N TRP A 853 -33.76 -22.24 31.68
CA TRP A 853 -34.47 -23.35 32.31
C TRP A 853 -34.13 -24.69 31.65
N THR A 854 -34.26 -25.78 32.40
CA THR A 854 -34.16 -27.15 31.90
C THR A 854 -35.15 -27.35 30.75
N ASP A 855 -34.68 -27.83 29.61
CA ASP A 855 -35.53 -27.97 28.44
C ASP A 855 -36.63 -29.02 28.66
N ASN A 856 -37.89 -28.58 28.63
CA ASN A 856 -39.08 -29.40 28.77
C ASN A 856 -39.98 -29.36 27.52
N GLY A 857 -39.52 -28.76 26.42
CA GLY A 857 -40.27 -28.64 25.16
C GLY A 857 -41.48 -27.70 25.20
N SER A 858 -41.71 -26.96 26.29
CA SER A 858 -42.85 -26.04 26.40
C SER A 858 -42.75 -24.86 25.43
N ALA A 859 -43.90 -24.25 25.11
CA ALA A 859 -43.95 -23.04 24.28
C ALA A 859 -43.13 -21.87 24.86
N ALA A 860 -42.90 -21.85 26.18
CA ALA A 860 -42.10 -20.82 26.83
C ALA A 860 -40.60 -20.87 26.45
N HIS A 861 -40.11 -21.97 25.87
CA HIS A 861 -38.71 -22.15 25.47
C HIS A 861 -38.49 -22.03 23.95
N ARG A 862 -39.57 -21.84 23.20
CA ARG A 862 -39.57 -21.89 21.73
C ARG A 862 -39.55 -20.47 21.17
N TRP A 863 -38.61 -20.22 20.26
CA TRP A 863 -38.37 -18.93 19.66
C TRP A 863 -38.35 -19.03 18.14
N ARG A 864 -38.63 -17.96 17.43
CA ARG A 864 -38.40 -17.87 15.98
C ARG A 864 -37.73 -16.56 15.62
N LEU A 865 -36.92 -16.58 14.57
CA LEU A 865 -36.21 -15.39 14.09
C LEU A 865 -37.02 -14.69 13.01
N ARG A 866 -37.25 -13.40 13.19
CA ARG A 866 -37.91 -12.54 12.20
C ARG A 866 -36.97 -11.44 11.75
N TYR A 867 -36.62 -11.40 10.47
CA TYR A 867 -35.58 -10.50 9.97
C TYR A 867 -35.93 -9.03 10.20
N GLY A 868 -34.94 -8.32 10.74
CA GLY A 868 -34.99 -6.96 11.27
C GLY A 868 -34.64 -5.86 10.27
N GLY A 869 -33.93 -6.23 9.20
CA GLY A 869 -33.07 -5.33 8.43
C GLY A 869 -31.68 -5.21 9.06
N GLY A 870 -30.67 -4.87 8.25
CA GLY A 870 -29.32 -4.57 8.73
C GLY A 870 -28.54 -5.75 9.34
N GLY A 871 -28.97 -7.00 9.10
CA GLY A 871 -28.39 -8.20 9.73
C GLY A 871 -28.91 -8.50 11.15
N TYR A 872 -29.91 -7.77 11.62
CA TYR A 872 -30.56 -7.99 12.90
C TYR A 872 -31.86 -8.79 12.73
N PHE A 873 -32.32 -9.42 13.80
CA PHE A 873 -33.54 -10.21 13.90
C PHE A 873 -34.32 -9.78 15.15
N ARG A 874 -35.63 -9.94 15.11
CA ARG A 874 -36.45 -10.08 16.31
C ARG A 874 -36.46 -11.55 16.70
N ILE A 875 -36.26 -11.83 17.98
CA ILE A 875 -36.34 -13.18 18.54
C ILE A 875 -37.72 -13.28 19.20
N GLN A 876 -38.68 -13.91 18.51
CA GLN A 876 -40.08 -13.93 18.91
C GLN A 876 -40.43 -15.21 19.68
N SER A 877 -41.05 -15.04 20.84
CA SER A 877 -41.54 -16.14 21.68
C SER A 877 -42.75 -16.83 21.03
N ALA A 878 -42.78 -18.16 21.07
CA ALA A 878 -43.97 -18.94 20.73
C ALA A 878 -45.12 -18.69 21.72
N ASN A 879 -44.79 -18.28 22.95
CA ASN A 879 -45.75 -17.98 23.99
C ASN A 879 -46.11 -16.48 23.96
N GLY A 880 -47.29 -16.15 23.42
CA GLY A 880 -47.82 -14.79 23.35
C GLY A 880 -47.31 -13.93 22.18
N GLY A 881 -46.40 -14.42 21.34
CA GLY A 881 -45.96 -13.73 20.12
C GLY A 881 -45.14 -12.46 20.34
N ARG A 882 -44.71 -12.19 21.58
CA ARG A 882 -43.86 -11.04 21.94
C ARG A 882 -42.39 -11.30 21.60
N VAL A 883 -41.61 -10.24 21.47
CA VAL A 883 -40.20 -10.30 21.08
C VAL A 883 -39.30 -10.05 22.28
N LEU A 884 -38.09 -10.63 22.22
CA LEU A 884 -37.06 -10.42 23.21
C LEU A 884 -36.60 -8.96 23.19
N GLY A 885 -36.58 -8.32 24.35
CA GLY A 885 -36.25 -6.91 24.53
C GLY A 885 -35.48 -6.66 25.82
N VAL A 886 -34.98 -5.44 25.97
CA VAL A 886 -34.25 -5.01 27.17
C VAL A 886 -35.20 -4.24 28.06
N LEU A 887 -35.29 -4.61 29.35
CA LEU A 887 -36.22 -3.95 30.28
C LEU A 887 -35.97 -2.43 30.30
N GLY A 888 -37.01 -1.66 29.95
CA GLY A 888 -36.97 -0.20 29.91
C GLY A 888 -36.03 0.38 28.85
N ALA A 889 -35.62 -0.40 27.84
CA ALA A 889 -34.62 -0.02 26.83
C ALA A 889 -33.31 0.53 27.43
N SER A 890 -32.98 0.11 28.67
CA SER A 890 -31.81 0.58 29.41
C SER A 890 -30.52 0.19 28.69
N SER A 891 -29.49 1.05 28.75
CA SER A 891 -28.15 0.74 28.25
C SER A 891 -27.23 0.13 29.32
N SER A 892 -27.71 -0.06 30.54
CA SER A 892 -26.91 -0.53 31.67
C SER A 892 -26.62 -2.03 31.57
N GLN A 893 -25.36 -2.40 31.83
CA GLN A 893 -24.99 -3.80 32.06
C GLN A 893 -25.76 -4.35 33.27
N GLY A 894 -26.19 -5.60 33.17
CA GLY A 894 -26.99 -6.26 34.21
C GLY A 894 -28.48 -6.07 34.05
N THR A 895 -28.92 -5.29 33.05
CA THR A 895 -30.35 -5.11 32.80
C THR A 895 -30.99 -6.44 32.38
N GLN A 896 -32.11 -6.76 33.03
CA GLN A 896 -32.93 -7.93 32.75
C GLN A 896 -33.45 -7.94 31.29
N ILE A 897 -33.37 -9.10 30.66
CA ILE A 897 -34.03 -9.37 29.38
C ILE A 897 -35.49 -9.77 29.63
N VAL A 898 -36.39 -9.24 28.82
CA VAL A 898 -37.84 -9.47 28.93
C VAL A 898 -38.44 -9.81 27.56
N ILE A 899 -39.69 -10.28 27.54
CA ILE A 899 -40.51 -10.23 26.33
C ILE A 899 -41.38 -8.98 26.30
N TRP A 900 -41.53 -8.34 25.14
CA TRP A 900 -42.31 -7.12 24.96
C TRP A 900 -43.04 -7.08 23.61
N ASP A 901 -44.02 -6.18 23.47
CA ASP A 901 -44.70 -5.94 22.20
C ASP A 901 -43.72 -5.36 21.16
N ASP A 902 -43.68 -5.93 19.95
CA ASP A 902 -42.77 -5.48 18.91
C ASP A 902 -43.22 -4.12 18.33
N ASN A 903 -42.54 -3.06 18.75
CA ASN A 903 -42.71 -1.70 18.26
C ASN A 903 -41.58 -1.26 17.31
N GLY A 904 -40.71 -2.18 16.88
CA GLY A 904 -39.57 -1.91 16.01
C GLY A 904 -38.37 -1.20 16.67
N ALA A 905 -38.39 -0.97 17.99
CA ALA A 905 -37.31 -0.31 18.71
C ALA A 905 -35.98 -1.09 18.65
N ASN A 906 -34.87 -0.36 18.80
CA ASN A 906 -33.52 -0.93 18.67
C ASN A 906 -33.22 -1.98 19.75
N ASP A 907 -33.82 -1.86 20.92
CA ASP A 907 -33.62 -2.80 22.02
C ASP A 907 -34.33 -4.15 21.79
N HIS A 908 -35.23 -4.25 20.80
CA HIS A 908 -35.85 -5.50 20.35
C HIS A 908 -35.08 -6.18 19.21
N ARG A 909 -34.01 -5.56 18.71
CA ARG A 909 -33.25 -6.02 17.54
C ARG A 909 -31.93 -6.65 17.96
N TRP A 910 -31.73 -7.90 17.55
CA TRP A 910 -30.63 -8.75 17.97
C TRP A 910 -29.88 -9.29 16.76
N ARG A 911 -28.55 -9.36 16.83
CA ARG A 911 -27.75 -10.07 15.83
C ARG A 911 -26.96 -11.19 16.47
N PHE A 912 -26.68 -12.21 15.69
CA PHE A 912 -25.77 -13.27 16.08
C PHE A 912 -24.37 -12.86 15.65
N ILE A 913 -23.41 -13.00 16.55
CA ILE A 913 -21.98 -12.80 16.30
C ILE A 913 -21.24 -14.07 16.70
#